data_AF-A0A9D6KFD5-F1
#
_entry.id   AF-A0A9D6KFD5-F1
#
_cell.length_a   1.000
_cell.length_b   1.000
_cell.length_c   1.000
_cell.angle_alpha   90.00
_cell.angle_beta   90.00
_cell.angle_gamma   90.00
#
_symmetry.space_group_name_H-M   'P 1'
#
loop_
_entity.id
_entity.type
_entity.pdbx_description
1 polymer ?
#
loop_
_entity_poly.entity_id
_entity_poly.type
_entity_poly.pdbx_seq_one_letter_code
_entity_poly.pdbx_strand_id
1 'polypeptide(L)'
;MSDNAAVSFKTVWDKEREAIAAARQRRAQDSGTPLLPDAKDPVGLAFSGGGIRSATFNLGVLQGLAELAVLPRIDYLSTVSGGGYIGSWLTAWIYHQHGVRNVYRRLEPKAASVAEPDGAREVTFLRAYSNYLTPRTGAFGADTWTAVSTYMRNLLLNLTILIGATAVPLLLPRAAMRGLLWFYFESPMSAALIAILLLAIASFFIGRNLAGVARSSGAYPRDASQTAIQLSIVLPILLAAYVASCAGLWFGSGAPLPVSLAWMQLGAAYPRSWRFALLGGACVYSFFSFLAFVGSRSIAAPAPDAADQQARAATPTTKRADDGRRSMWRWTVGSAPLAGAIGGVILLSFGKLAFTATVPLSNLGYFGTLIWGAPAVVGAITLAVIVHIGLMGLSQAELAREWWSRLGGWLLIYTLVWIALCSMTFYAPYALAWLAVHWARLTSGLTVAWVASTVGGLLAGHSAQTGARNDNPWLERLAAVAPYVFIVGLLSGLSLGIHVMLVRWSVTDAITLARLAENHWDLMWLTTNWWFLFTAFVLAGAAMSLSARVDINHFSLHMLYRNRLVRAYLGASNPHRHPQPFTGFDRDDDVELRELAAHPGPYPIINAALNLVSGDQLAWQQRKASSFVLTPLHCGAEDVGYRATGKYAGGNLTLGTAVAISGAAANPNMGYHSSPPLAFLMTVFNVRLGWWAGNPAHQHAWQLAGPRFGLRYLVDELLGLTDEASAFVNLSDGGHFENLGIYELVRRRCRFIIACDGGQDGDLTFEDLGNAIRKCRTDLATDIRIDVTPLRKQADSVRSSWHCAVGRIHYPDEPSGTLVYLKASLTGDEPTDVLNYASVNPEFPHQPTGDQWFDESQFESYRALGCHIATTVFEPAQAETSNEALFVTLHQNWYPPSSPGTALFTKHTAKFDVLIERLRQDPTLQFLDAQIYPQWDVLTRADARPIQLWLPTTYDELRNGFYFCCELIQLMEDAYLELCLDSEYAHPDNRGWMNLFKHWAWSGMLRTTWAMCASTYGARFQTFCDRRLDLGIGEVVITEATGAVVPELNSVEIELIRYLPPPTNEAPVRRIFLLQMAVQAPPDDPTRDTSRPPTNSAAGPSLRLTFGFTVVDSAQRSQPGKIVYFRVQDHLRKMGLARLALGKLLTTKGLTLDGVEPVTMPTDASEVPRDEDLRHFKRLFESAKREK
;
A
#
# COMPACT_ATOMS: atom_id res chain seq x y z
N MET A 1 11.93 14.75 -28.69
CA MET A 1 11.94 13.50 -27.89
C MET A 1 11.54 12.38 -28.82
N SER A 2 12.25 11.25 -28.86
CA SER A 2 11.84 10.14 -29.71
C SER A 2 10.48 9.61 -29.24
N ASP A 3 9.50 9.56 -30.14
CA ASP A 3 8.14 9.00 -29.94
C ASP A 3 8.07 7.58 -29.34
N ASN A 4 9.24 6.93 -29.16
CA ASN A 4 9.41 5.57 -28.69
C ASN A 4 9.98 5.45 -27.26
N ALA A 5 10.09 6.53 -26.48
CA ALA A 5 10.48 6.45 -25.07
C ALA A 5 9.25 6.38 -24.15
N ALA A 6 9.34 5.67 -23.02
CA ALA A 6 8.31 5.73 -21.99
C ALA A 6 8.32 7.14 -21.36
N VAL A 7 7.14 7.70 -21.12
CA VAL A 7 7.01 9.05 -20.55
C VAL A 7 6.71 8.98 -19.04
N SER A 8 7.03 10.06 -18.32
CA SER A 8 6.72 10.19 -16.90
C SER A 8 5.23 10.49 -16.68
N PHE A 9 4.74 10.18 -15.47
CA PHE A 9 3.37 10.51 -15.07
C PHE A 9 3.03 12.00 -15.24
N LYS A 10 3.99 12.90 -14.96
CA LYS A 10 3.80 14.35 -15.16
C LYS A 10 3.37 14.69 -16.59
N THR A 11 4.01 14.06 -17.58
CA THR A 11 3.67 14.26 -19.00
C THR A 11 2.27 13.75 -19.33
N VAL A 12 1.86 12.64 -18.72
CA VAL A 12 0.50 12.09 -18.87
C VAL A 12 -0.51 13.08 -18.29
N TRP A 13 -0.29 13.52 -17.05
CA TRP A 13 -1.18 14.42 -16.33
C TRP A 13 -1.36 15.77 -17.05
N ASP A 14 -0.28 16.36 -17.57
CA ASP A 14 -0.35 17.62 -18.33
C ASP A 14 -1.26 17.48 -19.57
N LYS A 15 -1.11 16.39 -20.33
CA LYS A 15 -1.96 16.12 -21.51
C LYS A 15 -3.41 15.81 -21.16
N GLU A 16 -3.66 15.13 -20.04
CA GLU A 16 -5.02 14.87 -19.56
C GLU A 16 -5.73 16.18 -19.17
N ARG A 17 -5.03 17.13 -18.54
CA ARG A 17 -5.58 18.46 -18.21
C ARG A 17 -5.99 19.23 -19.47
N GLU A 18 -5.18 19.16 -20.53
CA GLU A 18 -5.53 19.74 -21.83
C GLU A 18 -6.80 19.09 -22.42
N ALA A 19 -6.89 17.75 -22.36
CA ALA A 19 -8.06 17.02 -22.84
C ALA A 19 -9.33 17.37 -22.05
N ILE A 20 -9.24 17.53 -20.72
CA ILE A 20 -10.36 17.95 -19.86
C ILE A 20 -10.80 19.36 -20.17
N ALA A 21 -9.87 20.30 -20.33
CA ALA A 21 -10.20 21.67 -20.71
C ALA A 21 -10.98 21.70 -22.04
N ALA A 22 -10.55 20.91 -23.03
CA ALA A 22 -11.24 20.77 -24.30
C ALA A 22 -12.61 20.07 -24.17
N ALA A 23 -12.71 19.03 -23.33
CA ALA A 23 -13.97 18.33 -23.07
C ALA A 23 -15.02 19.24 -22.42
N ARG A 24 -14.61 20.06 -21.43
CA ARG A 24 -15.48 21.07 -20.80
C ARG A 24 -16.04 22.07 -21.81
N GLN A 25 -15.20 22.55 -22.74
CA GLN A 25 -15.66 23.44 -23.82
C GLN A 25 -16.69 22.78 -24.72
N ARG A 26 -16.42 21.55 -25.18
CA ARG A 26 -17.38 20.78 -26.00
C ARG A 26 -18.69 20.53 -25.26
N ARG A 27 -18.60 20.18 -23.97
CA ARG A 27 -19.75 19.95 -23.10
C ARG A 27 -20.63 21.19 -22.97
N ALA A 28 -20.02 22.34 -22.66
CA ALA A 28 -20.71 23.62 -22.56
C ALA A 28 -21.41 24.02 -23.87
N GLN A 29 -20.78 23.75 -25.01
CA GLN A 29 -21.37 23.99 -26.33
C GLN A 29 -22.59 23.09 -26.60
N ASP A 30 -22.51 21.80 -26.25
CA ASP A 30 -23.60 20.83 -26.45
C ASP A 30 -24.79 21.07 -25.50
N SER A 31 -24.51 21.31 -24.21
CA SER A 31 -25.54 21.54 -23.19
C SER A 31 -26.17 22.94 -23.26
N GLY A 32 -25.47 23.92 -23.83
CA GLY A 32 -25.87 25.32 -23.83
C GLY A 32 -25.71 26.00 -22.47
N THR A 33 -24.96 25.41 -21.53
CA THR A 33 -24.67 25.98 -20.22
C THR A 33 -23.28 26.62 -20.18
N PRO A 34 -23.12 27.80 -19.56
CA PRO A 34 -21.82 28.44 -19.42
C PRO A 34 -20.87 27.62 -18.54
N LEU A 35 -19.56 27.78 -18.76
CA LEU A 35 -18.53 27.17 -17.92
C LEU A 35 -18.63 27.72 -16.49
N LEU A 36 -18.48 26.83 -15.51
CA LEU A 36 -18.50 27.20 -14.09
C LEU A 36 -17.28 28.09 -13.73
N PRO A 37 -17.41 28.98 -12.72
CA PRO A 37 -16.33 29.88 -12.30
C PRO A 37 -15.05 29.15 -11.85
N ASP A 38 -15.22 27.99 -11.19
CA ASP A 38 -14.13 27.18 -10.62
C ASP A 38 -13.59 26.13 -11.60
N ALA A 39 -13.72 26.36 -12.91
CA ALA A 39 -13.27 25.43 -13.95
C ALA A 39 -11.74 25.22 -14.02
N LYS A 40 -10.96 25.58 -12.99
CA LYS A 40 -9.54 25.20 -12.87
C LYS A 40 -9.36 23.94 -12.02
N ASP A 41 -10.25 23.70 -11.07
CA ASP A 41 -10.15 22.58 -10.13
C ASP A 41 -10.92 21.37 -10.70
N PRO A 42 -10.28 20.22 -10.91
CA PRO A 42 -10.95 19.06 -11.46
C PRO A 42 -11.79 18.33 -10.40
N VAL A 43 -13.00 17.91 -10.81
CA VAL A 43 -13.89 17.06 -10.02
C VAL A 43 -13.76 15.62 -10.50
N GLY A 44 -13.40 14.72 -9.60
CA GLY A 44 -13.29 13.29 -9.87
C GLY A 44 -14.49 12.51 -9.33
N LEU A 45 -15.03 11.61 -10.13
CA LEU A 45 -15.99 10.58 -9.72
C LEU A 45 -15.29 9.22 -9.75
N ALA A 46 -15.37 8.49 -8.64
CA ALA A 46 -14.76 7.18 -8.46
C ALA A 46 -15.85 6.12 -8.27
N PHE A 47 -15.85 5.09 -9.12
CA PHE A 47 -16.72 3.92 -8.99
C PHE A 47 -15.90 2.69 -8.61
N SER A 48 -16.23 2.16 -7.44
CA SER A 48 -15.57 0.99 -6.84
C SER A 48 -15.85 -0.32 -7.58
N GLY A 49 -15.01 -1.33 -7.32
CA GLY A 49 -15.24 -2.70 -7.74
C GLY A 49 -16.34 -3.42 -6.94
N GLY A 50 -16.64 -4.66 -7.34
CA GLY A 50 -17.74 -5.45 -6.76
C GLY A 50 -18.65 -6.14 -7.78
N GLY A 51 -18.21 -6.29 -9.02
CA GLY A 51 -18.97 -6.95 -10.09
C GLY A 51 -20.28 -6.25 -10.43
N ILE A 52 -21.29 -7.03 -10.83
CA ILE A 52 -22.60 -6.50 -11.23
C ILE A 52 -23.29 -5.69 -10.12
N ARG A 53 -23.11 -6.06 -8.84
CA ARG A 53 -23.66 -5.31 -7.70
C ARG A 53 -23.24 -3.85 -7.72
N SER A 54 -21.92 -3.62 -7.77
CA SER A 54 -21.36 -2.26 -7.81
C SER A 54 -21.77 -1.54 -9.10
N ALA A 55 -21.81 -2.23 -10.24
CA ALA A 55 -22.26 -1.65 -11.51
C ALA A 55 -23.70 -1.12 -11.42
N THR A 56 -24.62 -1.91 -10.87
CA THR A 56 -26.05 -1.58 -10.75
C THR A 56 -26.31 -0.49 -9.70
N PHE A 57 -25.61 -0.55 -8.57
CA PHE A 57 -25.64 0.52 -7.57
C PHE A 57 -25.17 1.86 -8.16
N ASN A 58 -24.02 1.86 -8.85
CA ASN A 58 -23.46 3.06 -9.45
C ASN A 58 -24.27 3.57 -10.66
N LEU A 59 -25.02 2.70 -11.35
CA LEU A 59 -26.05 3.13 -12.31
C LEU A 59 -27.08 4.02 -11.61
N GLY A 60 -27.60 3.58 -10.46
CA GLY A 60 -28.49 4.39 -9.64
C GLY A 60 -27.87 5.74 -9.25
N VAL A 61 -26.62 5.73 -8.79
CA VAL A 61 -25.90 6.96 -8.45
C VAL A 61 -25.79 7.90 -9.65
N LEU A 62 -25.47 7.41 -10.84
CA LEU A 62 -25.45 8.23 -12.06
C LEU A 62 -26.80 8.88 -12.34
N GLN A 63 -27.91 8.16 -12.11
CA GLN A 63 -29.25 8.70 -12.30
C GLN A 63 -29.56 9.82 -11.30
N GLY A 64 -29.23 9.64 -10.02
CA GLY A 64 -29.40 10.69 -9.01
C GLY A 64 -28.51 11.92 -9.25
N LEU A 65 -27.26 11.71 -9.67
CA LEU A 65 -26.36 12.82 -10.04
C LEU A 65 -26.81 13.54 -11.32
N ALA A 66 -27.45 12.85 -12.26
CA ALA A 66 -28.04 13.46 -13.44
C ALA A 66 -29.28 14.29 -13.07
N GLU A 67 -30.17 13.76 -12.23
CA GLU A 67 -31.37 14.43 -11.74
C GLU A 67 -31.07 15.76 -11.03
N LEU A 68 -29.98 15.81 -10.28
CA LEU A 68 -29.54 17.02 -9.56
C LEU A 68 -28.54 17.88 -10.33
N ALA A 69 -28.33 17.61 -11.62
CA ALA A 69 -27.37 18.33 -12.48
C ALA A 69 -25.93 18.41 -11.90
N VAL A 70 -25.52 17.39 -11.14
CA VAL A 70 -24.16 17.23 -10.62
C VAL A 70 -23.25 16.50 -11.63
N LEU A 71 -23.79 15.52 -12.36
CA LEU A 71 -23.05 14.75 -13.37
C LEU A 71 -22.33 15.61 -14.42
N PRO A 72 -22.92 16.72 -14.95
CA PRO A 72 -22.23 17.63 -15.87
C PRO A 72 -20.98 18.31 -15.29
N ARG A 73 -20.78 18.29 -13.97
CA ARG A 73 -19.63 18.91 -13.28
C ARG A 73 -18.42 17.98 -13.20
N ILE A 74 -18.57 16.70 -13.51
CA ILE A 74 -17.54 15.67 -13.37
C ILE A 74 -16.53 15.73 -14.53
N ASP A 75 -15.24 15.74 -14.21
CA ASP A 75 -14.15 15.83 -15.19
C ASP A 75 -13.44 14.51 -15.39
N TYR A 76 -13.18 13.78 -14.30
CA TYR A 76 -12.60 12.45 -14.33
C TYR A 76 -13.61 11.41 -13.89
N LEU A 77 -13.64 10.27 -14.58
CA LEU A 77 -14.36 9.08 -14.16
C LEU A 77 -13.36 7.95 -13.95
N SER A 78 -12.99 7.73 -12.69
CA SER A 78 -12.09 6.67 -12.26
C SER A 78 -12.88 5.43 -11.88
N THR A 79 -12.51 4.28 -12.43
CA THR A 79 -13.31 3.06 -12.31
C THR A 79 -12.47 1.84 -11.99
N VAL A 80 -13.04 0.92 -11.22
CA VAL A 80 -12.45 -0.37 -10.88
C VAL A 80 -13.51 -1.45 -11.10
N SER A 81 -13.14 -2.54 -11.78
CA SER A 81 -13.97 -3.76 -11.89
C SER A 81 -15.43 -3.48 -12.28
N GLY A 82 -16.41 -3.80 -11.41
CA GLY A 82 -17.83 -3.50 -11.59
C GLY A 82 -18.15 -2.03 -11.89
N GLY A 83 -17.46 -1.08 -11.25
CA GLY A 83 -17.54 0.34 -11.58
C GLY A 83 -17.08 0.64 -13.01
N GLY A 84 -16.16 -0.16 -13.55
CA GLY A 84 -15.73 -0.13 -14.95
C GLY A 84 -16.83 -0.56 -15.92
N TYR A 85 -17.72 -1.49 -15.54
CA TYR A 85 -18.80 -1.93 -16.41
C TYR A 85 -19.77 -0.77 -16.70
N ILE A 86 -20.18 -0.06 -15.65
CA ILE A 86 -21.12 1.05 -15.80
C ILE A 86 -20.45 2.34 -16.28
N GLY A 87 -19.21 2.61 -15.87
CA GLY A 87 -18.48 3.78 -16.34
C GLY A 87 -18.13 3.69 -17.82
N SER A 88 -17.79 2.49 -18.32
CA SER A 88 -17.60 2.26 -19.76
C SER A 88 -18.90 2.30 -20.55
N TRP A 89 -20.01 1.79 -20.00
CA TRP A 89 -21.34 1.97 -20.58
C TRP A 89 -21.71 3.44 -20.78
N LEU A 90 -21.52 4.29 -19.75
CA LEU A 90 -21.77 5.73 -19.85
C LEU A 90 -20.87 6.38 -20.92
N THR A 91 -19.58 6.03 -20.90
CA THR A 91 -18.59 6.58 -21.83
C THR A 91 -18.90 6.18 -23.28
N ALA A 92 -19.23 4.92 -23.52
CA ALA A 92 -19.61 4.44 -24.85
C ALA A 92 -20.96 5.04 -25.31
N TRP A 93 -21.91 5.26 -24.40
CA TRP A 93 -23.20 5.87 -24.76
C TRP A 93 -23.04 7.32 -25.25
N ILE A 94 -22.24 8.11 -24.52
CA ILE A 94 -21.90 9.49 -24.92
C ILE A 94 -21.11 9.49 -26.24
N TYR A 95 -20.21 8.51 -26.44
CA TYR A 95 -19.48 8.35 -27.70
C TYR A 95 -20.42 8.10 -28.89
N HIS A 96 -21.33 7.12 -28.80
CA HIS A 96 -22.26 6.79 -29.88
C HIS A 96 -23.32 7.87 -30.15
N GLN A 97 -23.68 8.67 -29.14
CA GLN A 97 -24.61 9.80 -29.29
C GLN A 97 -23.94 11.09 -29.78
N HIS A 98 -22.59 11.12 -29.85
CA HIS A 98 -21.81 12.30 -30.20
C HIS A 98 -22.12 13.55 -29.35
N GLY A 99 -22.51 13.35 -28.08
CA GLY A 99 -22.93 14.44 -27.20
C GLY A 99 -23.37 13.95 -25.82
N VAL A 100 -23.36 14.85 -24.84
CA VAL A 100 -23.75 14.54 -23.45
C VAL A 100 -25.21 14.89 -23.17
N ARG A 101 -25.79 15.86 -23.88
CA ARG A 101 -27.08 16.47 -23.52
C ARG A 101 -28.23 15.46 -23.54
N ASN A 102 -28.29 14.65 -24.60
CA ASN A 102 -29.33 13.62 -24.73
C ASN A 102 -29.13 12.48 -23.72
N VAL A 103 -27.89 12.07 -23.50
CA VAL A 103 -27.55 11.00 -22.55
C VAL A 103 -27.93 11.38 -21.13
N TYR A 104 -27.54 12.58 -20.67
CA TYR A 104 -27.87 13.03 -19.31
C TYR A 104 -29.38 13.15 -19.10
N ARG A 105 -30.11 13.70 -20.08
CA ARG A 105 -31.58 13.78 -20.01
C ARG A 105 -32.24 12.40 -19.94
N ARG A 106 -31.75 11.41 -20.69
CA ARG A 106 -32.32 10.04 -20.69
C ARG A 106 -31.88 9.22 -19.48
N LEU A 107 -30.85 9.64 -18.76
CA LEU A 107 -30.46 9.07 -17.46
C LEU A 107 -31.38 9.51 -16.33
N GLU A 108 -31.91 10.74 -16.39
CA GLU A 108 -32.84 11.29 -15.40
C GLU A 108 -34.13 10.44 -15.34
N PRO A 109 -34.43 9.77 -14.20
CA PRO A 109 -35.56 8.84 -14.12
C PRO A 109 -36.91 9.50 -14.43
N LYS A 110 -37.10 10.73 -13.94
CA LYS A 110 -38.33 11.51 -14.15
C LYS A 110 -38.47 11.98 -15.60
N ALA A 111 -37.40 12.43 -16.24
CA ALA A 111 -37.46 12.86 -17.63
C ALA A 111 -37.62 11.67 -18.60
N ALA A 112 -36.95 10.55 -18.29
CA ALA A 112 -37.05 9.33 -19.07
C ALA A 112 -38.45 8.72 -19.03
N SER A 113 -39.11 8.63 -17.86
CA SER A 113 -40.45 8.04 -17.74
C SER A 113 -41.54 8.86 -18.47
N VAL A 114 -41.35 10.17 -18.60
CA VAL A 114 -42.26 11.05 -19.37
C VAL A 114 -42.09 10.85 -20.88
N ALA A 115 -40.86 10.59 -21.35
CA ALA A 115 -40.55 10.42 -22.77
C ALA A 115 -40.75 8.97 -23.26
N GLU A 116 -40.42 7.98 -22.42
CA GLU A 116 -40.42 6.54 -22.70
C GLU A 116 -41.07 5.83 -21.50
N PRO A 117 -42.36 5.42 -21.57
CA PRO A 117 -43.10 4.84 -20.43
C PRO A 117 -42.46 3.56 -19.84
N ASP A 118 -41.75 2.80 -20.68
CA ASP A 118 -41.03 1.57 -20.29
C ASP A 118 -39.60 1.85 -19.78
N GLY A 119 -39.22 3.13 -19.65
CA GLY A 119 -37.87 3.59 -19.30
C GLY A 119 -36.94 3.71 -20.51
N ALA A 120 -35.81 4.40 -20.33
CA ALA A 120 -34.80 4.57 -21.37
C ALA A 120 -34.32 3.20 -21.88
N ARG A 121 -34.40 2.97 -23.21
CA ARG A 121 -33.99 1.70 -23.87
C ARG A 121 -32.67 1.13 -23.34
N GLU A 122 -31.67 1.97 -23.10
CA GLU A 122 -30.33 1.60 -22.64
C GLU A 122 -30.34 1.00 -21.23
N VAL A 123 -31.16 1.55 -20.32
CA VAL A 123 -31.35 1.03 -18.96
C VAL A 123 -32.18 -0.25 -18.98
N THR A 124 -33.25 -0.29 -19.78
CA THR A 124 -34.08 -1.49 -19.96
C THR A 124 -33.28 -2.65 -20.57
N PHE A 125 -32.32 -2.36 -21.45
CA PHE A 125 -31.38 -3.36 -21.96
C PHE A 125 -30.49 -3.90 -20.84
N LEU A 126 -29.89 -3.04 -20.01
CA LEU A 126 -29.08 -3.50 -18.86
C LEU A 126 -29.88 -4.40 -17.92
N ARG A 127 -31.14 -4.04 -17.64
CA ARG A 127 -32.06 -4.86 -16.84
C ARG A 127 -32.30 -6.23 -17.48
N ALA A 128 -32.58 -6.28 -18.79
CA ALA A 128 -32.81 -7.53 -19.50
C ALA A 128 -31.57 -8.44 -19.59
N TYR A 129 -30.37 -7.86 -19.45
CA TYR A 129 -29.09 -8.56 -19.42
C TYR A 129 -28.45 -8.57 -18.03
N SER A 130 -29.23 -8.37 -16.95
CA SER A 130 -28.74 -8.46 -15.56
C SER A 130 -28.03 -9.80 -15.29
N ASN A 131 -28.47 -10.87 -15.94
CA ASN A 131 -27.76 -12.13 -15.99
C ASN A 131 -26.83 -12.21 -17.23
N TYR A 132 -25.76 -11.41 -17.24
CA TYR A 132 -24.95 -11.21 -18.44
C TYR A 132 -24.11 -12.43 -18.86
N LEU A 133 -23.68 -13.26 -17.90
CA LEU A 133 -22.85 -14.44 -18.15
C LEU A 133 -23.62 -15.54 -18.90
N THR A 134 -24.86 -15.82 -18.46
CA THR A 134 -25.74 -16.83 -19.08
C THR A 134 -27.20 -16.35 -19.04
N PRO A 135 -27.63 -15.49 -19.98
CA PRO A 135 -28.96 -14.86 -19.94
C PRO A 135 -30.13 -15.85 -19.95
N ARG A 136 -29.96 -17.00 -20.61
CA ARG A 136 -30.91 -18.12 -20.56
C ARG A 136 -30.35 -19.22 -19.67
N THR A 137 -30.67 -19.16 -18.38
CA THR A 137 -30.27 -20.20 -17.43
C THR A 137 -31.11 -21.46 -17.65
N GLY A 138 -30.43 -22.61 -17.65
CA GLY A 138 -31.06 -23.92 -17.82
C GLY A 138 -30.05 -24.97 -18.25
N ALA A 139 -30.21 -26.21 -17.73
CA ALA A 139 -29.35 -27.34 -18.08
C ALA A 139 -29.43 -27.71 -19.58
N PHE A 140 -30.47 -27.26 -20.29
CA PHE A 140 -30.64 -27.43 -21.74
C PHE A 140 -30.48 -26.11 -22.52
N GLY A 141 -30.01 -25.04 -21.87
CA GLY A 141 -29.76 -23.76 -22.51
C GLY A 141 -28.50 -23.80 -23.38
N ALA A 142 -28.62 -23.32 -24.63
CA ALA A 142 -27.48 -23.25 -25.55
C ALA A 142 -26.34 -22.36 -25.01
N ASP A 143 -26.65 -21.29 -24.27
CA ASP A 143 -25.66 -20.40 -23.67
C ASP A 143 -24.80 -21.11 -22.61
N THR A 144 -25.42 -21.90 -21.72
CA THR A 144 -24.73 -22.70 -20.69
C THR A 144 -23.74 -23.67 -21.33
N TRP A 145 -24.19 -24.46 -22.32
CA TRP A 145 -23.33 -25.43 -23.00
C TRP A 145 -22.26 -24.78 -23.88
N THR A 146 -22.53 -23.59 -24.43
CA THR A 146 -21.51 -22.81 -25.14
C THR A 146 -20.41 -22.34 -24.19
N ALA A 147 -20.76 -21.88 -22.99
CA ALA A 147 -19.78 -21.50 -21.97
C ALA A 147 -18.95 -22.71 -21.51
N VAL A 148 -19.61 -23.84 -21.21
CA VAL A 148 -18.93 -25.11 -20.83
C VAL A 148 -18.01 -25.60 -21.95
N SER A 149 -18.49 -25.64 -23.20
CA SER A 149 -17.71 -26.08 -24.36
C SER A 149 -16.49 -25.17 -24.61
N THR A 150 -16.67 -23.86 -24.52
CA THR A 150 -15.58 -22.88 -24.67
C THR A 150 -14.54 -23.03 -23.57
N TYR A 151 -14.98 -23.16 -22.32
CA TYR A 151 -14.09 -23.41 -21.19
C TYR A 151 -13.33 -24.73 -21.33
N MET A 152 -14.02 -25.84 -21.63
CA MET A 152 -13.40 -27.15 -21.83
C MET A 152 -12.39 -27.14 -22.99
N ARG A 153 -12.73 -26.53 -24.13
CA ARG A 153 -11.80 -26.37 -25.26
C ARG A 153 -10.53 -25.65 -24.83
N ASN A 154 -10.67 -24.50 -24.17
CA ASN A 154 -9.55 -23.67 -23.73
C ASN A 154 -8.72 -24.40 -22.65
N LEU A 155 -9.38 -25.03 -21.68
CA LEU A 155 -8.76 -25.84 -20.63
C LEU A 155 -7.93 -26.97 -21.20
N LEU A 156 -8.48 -27.77 -22.13
CA LEU A 156 -7.77 -28.91 -22.73
C LEU A 156 -6.53 -28.48 -23.52
N LEU A 157 -6.60 -27.35 -24.24
CA LEU A 157 -5.46 -26.81 -24.98
C LEU A 157 -4.33 -26.38 -24.03
N ASN A 158 -4.64 -25.62 -22.98
CA ASN A 158 -3.64 -25.19 -22.00
C ASN A 158 -3.11 -26.35 -21.15
N LEU A 159 -3.98 -27.28 -20.75
CA LEU A 159 -3.58 -28.51 -20.05
C LEU A 159 -2.61 -29.35 -20.89
N THR A 160 -2.81 -29.46 -22.21
CA THR A 160 -1.90 -30.21 -23.07
C THR A 160 -0.50 -29.59 -23.07
N ILE A 161 -0.40 -28.27 -23.10
CA ILE A 161 0.87 -27.54 -22.99
C ILE A 161 1.51 -27.79 -21.63
N LEU A 162 0.76 -27.66 -20.54
CA LEU A 162 1.25 -27.85 -19.16
C LEU A 162 1.66 -29.29 -18.88
N ILE A 163 0.83 -30.27 -19.28
CA ILE A 163 1.13 -31.69 -19.14
C ILE A 163 2.38 -32.05 -19.94
N GLY A 164 2.49 -31.59 -21.19
CA GLY A 164 3.69 -31.82 -21.99
C GLY A 164 4.94 -31.23 -21.33
N ALA A 165 4.86 -29.98 -20.86
CA ALA A 165 5.97 -29.29 -20.20
C ALA A 165 6.37 -29.91 -18.86
N THR A 166 5.42 -30.42 -18.07
CA THR A 166 5.66 -31.05 -16.75
C THR A 166 6.04 -32.53 -16.86
N ALA A 167 5.59 -33.23 -17.90
CA ALA A 167 5.93 -34.62 -18.16
C ALA A 167 7.39 -34.80 -18.63
N VAL A 168 7.94 -33.85 -19.39
CA VAL A 168 9.33 -33.92 -19.89
C VAL A 168 10.35 -34.04 -18.74
N PRO A 169 10.29 -33.23 -17.66
CA PRO A 169 11.11 -33.42 -16.48
C PRO A 169 11.04 -34.83 -15.87
N LEU A 170 9.87 -35.48 -15.84
CA LEU A 170 9.70 -36.85 -15.31
C LEU A 170 10.40 -37.93 -16.16
N LEU A 171 10.90 -37.58 -17.35
CA LEU A 171 11.70 -38.46 -18.20
C LEU A 171 13.21 -38.28 -17.96
N LEU A 172 13.64 -37.18 -17.32
CA LEU A 172 15.05 -36.91 -17.03
C LEU A 172 15.71 -38.00 -16.18
N PRO A 173 15.07 -38.57 -15.13
CA PRO A 173 15.71 -39.64 -14.37
C PRO A 173 15.95 -40.90 -15.20
N ARG A 174 15.14 -41.18 -16.22
CA ARG A 174 15.38 -42.30 -17.16
C ARG A 174 16.58 -42.03 -18.07
N ALA A 175 16.73 -40.78 -18.55
CA ALA A 175 17.91 -40.36 -19.28
C ALA A 175 19.19 -40.49 -18.43
N ALA A 176 19.11 -40.06 -17.17
CA ALA A 176 20.20 -40.20 -16.22
C ALA A 176 20.47 -41.68 -15.88
N MET A 177 19.46 -42.53 -15.77
CA MET A 177 19.68 -43.97 -15.61
C MET A 177 20.44 -44.54 -16.81
N ARG A 178 20.03 -44.20 -18.04
CA ARG A 178 20.71 -44.66 -19.25
C ARG A 178 22.17 -44.20 -19.32
N GLY A 179 22.43 -42.94 -18.96
CA GLY A 179 23.79 -42.40 -18.86
C GLY A 179 24.62 -43.12 -17.80
N LEU A 180 24.05 -43.40 -16.62
CA LEU A 180 24.71 -44.14 -15.55
C LEU A 180 25.11 -45.54 -16.03
N LEU A 181 24.21 -46.25 -16.72
CA LEU A 181 24.49 -47.57 -17.27
C LEU A 181 25.59 -47.52 -18.35
N TRP A 182 25.58 -46.51 -19.22
CA TRP A 182 26.64 -46.33 -20.22
C TRP A 182 28.00 -46.11 -19.56
N PHE A 183 28.10 -45.20 -18.58
CA PHE A 183 29.35 -44.97 -17.85
C PHE A 183 29.80 -46.22 -17.09
N TYR A 184 28.86 -46.97 -16.50
CA TYR A 184 29.18 -48.17 -15.73
C TYR A 184 29.71 -49.32 -16.60
N PHE A 185 29.08 -49.59 -17.76
CA PHE A 185 29.45 -50.72 -18.61
C PHE A 185 30.55 -50.39 -19.62
N GLU A 186 30.58 -49.19 -20.19
CA GLU A 186 31.46 -48.86 -21.32
C GLU A 186 32.71 -48.08 -20.92
N SER A 187 32.63 -47.17 -19.92
CA SER A 187 33.73 -46.23 -19.65
C SER A 187 33.78 -45.63 -18.22
N PRO A 188 34.00 -46.46 -17.18
CA PRO A 188 33.98 -46.02 -15.79
C PRO A 188 35.14 -45.08 -15.43
N MET A 189 36.31 -45.25 -16.06
CA MET A 189 37.44 -44.34 -15.88
C MET A 189 37.17 -42.96 -16.47
N SER A 190 36.53 -42.90 -17.63
CA SER A 190 36.14 -41.63 -18.25
C SER A 190 35.14 -40.88 -17.37
N ALA A 191 34.22 -41.60 -16.70
CA ALA A 191 33.32 -41.02 -15.71
C ALA A 191 34.10 -40.33 -14.58
N ALA A 192 35.06 -41.03 -13.96
CA ALA A 192 35.88 -40.45 -12.89
C ALA A 192 36.68 -39.21 -13.34
N LEU A 193 37.27 -39.25 -14.54
CA LEU A 193 38.00 -38.11 -15.11
C LEU A 193 37.08 -36.92 -15.41
N ILE A 194 35.87 -37.16 -15.94
CA ILE A 194 34.87 -36.12 -16.20
C ILE A 194 34.42 -35.48 -14.88
N ALA A 195 34.15 -36.27 -13.84
CA ALA A 195 33.77 -35.75 -12.53
C ALA A 195 34.87 -34.85 -11.93
N ILE A 196 36.15 -35.27 -12.05
CA ILE A 196 37.30 -34.47 -11.61
C ILE A 196 37.39 -33.16 -12.40
N LEU A 197 37.21 -33.20 -13.73
CA LEU A 197 37.25 -32.01 -14.58
C LEU A 197 36.13 -31.02 -14.23
N LEU A 198 34.91 -31.50 -14.00
CA LEU A 198 33.77 -30.66 -13.63
C LEU A 198 33.95 -30.01 -12.26
N LEU A 199 34.48 -30.75 -11.27
CA LEU A 199 34.84 -30.18 -9.97
C LEU A 199 36.00 -29.19 -10.09
N ALA A 200 36.95 -29.39 -11.00
CA ALA A 200 38.04 -28.46 -11.24
C ALA A 200 37.52 -27.13 -11.82
N ILE A 201 36.60 -27.19 -12.77
CA ILE A 201 35.92 -26.03 -13.34
C ILE A 201 35.15 -25.27 -12.25
N ALA A 202 34.31 -25.96 -11.47
CA ALA A 202 33.57 -25.35 -10.37
C ALA A 202 34.52 -24.69 -9.35
N SER A 203 35.58 -25.40 -8.95
CA SER A 203 36.57 -24.89 -7.99
C SER A 203 37.27 -23.63 -8.49
N PHE A 204 37.62 -23.58 -9.78
CA PHE A 204 38.21 -22.39 -10.40
C PHE A 204 37.28 -21.17 -10.32
N PHE A 205 36.00 -21.34 -10.69
CA PHE A 205 35.02 -20.24 -10.66
C PHE A 205 34.61 -19.83 -9.24
N ILE A 206 34.58 -20.77 -8.28
CA ILE A 206 34.43 -20.47 -6.84
C ILE A 206 35.56 -19.53 -6.39
N GLY A 207 36.81 -19.89 -6.69
CA GLY A 207 37.98 -19.11 -6.31
C GLY A 207 38.01 -17.71 -6.93
N ARG A 208 37.58 -17.59 -8.18
CA ARG A 208 37.42 -16.33 -8.90
C ARG A 208 36.34 -15.45 -8.25
N ASN A 209 35.18 -16.01 -7.93
CA ASN A 209 34.09 -15.27 -7.28
C ASN A 209 34.46 -14.77 -5.87
N LEU A 210 35.05 -15.62 -5.04
CA LEU A 210 35.48 -15.27 -3.68
C LEU A 210 36.59 -14.21 -3.67
N ALA A 211 37.47 -14.20 -4.67
CA ALA A 211 38.45 -13.12 -4.84
C ALA A 211 37.80 -11.78 -5.19
N GLY A 212 36.68 -11.79 -5.92
CA GLY A 212 35.87 -10.61 -6.19
C GLY A 212 35.20 -10.04 -4.92
N VAL A 213 34.66 -10.92 -4.08
CA VAL A 213 34.05 -10.55 -2.78
C VAL A 213 35.05 -9.91 -1.82
N ALA A 214 36.32 -10.28 -1.90
CA ALA A 214 37.39 -9.74 -1.07
C ALA A 214 37.93 -8.36 -1.52
N ARG A 215 37.51 -7.82 -2.66
CA ARG A 215 37.93 -6.48 -3.16
C ARG A 215 36.92 -5.39 -2.76
N SER A 216 37.40 -4.19 -2.44
CA SER A 216 36.58 -3.01 -2.13
C SER A 216 36.12 -2.20 -3.36
N SER A 217 36.44 -2.65 -4.58
CA SER A 217 36.09 -1.96 -5.83
C SER A 217 34.71 -2.38 -6.33
N GLY A 218 33.81 -1.43 -6.57
CA GLY A 218 32.40 -1.63 -6.91
C GLY A 218 32.06 -2.30 -8.26
N ALA A 219 32.99 -3.00 -8.92
CA ALA A 219 32.75 -3.71 -10.17
C ALA A 219 33.02 -5.21 -10.01
N TYR A 220 31.96 -6.01 -9.91
CA TYR A 220 32.04 -7.47 -9.90
C TYR A 220 32.22 -8.03 -11.32
N PRO A 221 32.92 -9.16 -11.48
CA PRO A 221 33.07 -9.78 -12.79
C PRO A 221 31.72 -10.36 -13.28
N ARG A 222 31.49 -10.42 -14.60
CA ARG A 222 30.19 -10.83 -15.20
C ARG A 222 29.71 -12.22 -14.75
N ASP A 223 30.64 -13.08 -14.34
CA ASP A 223 30.40 -14.42 -13.82
C ASP A 223 29.94 -14.47 -12.35
N ALA A 224 29.76 -13.32 -11.70
CA ALA A 224 29.23 -13.20 -10.34
C ALA A 224 27.69 -13.05 -10.26
N SER A 225 27.00 -12.97 -11.41
CA SER A 225 25.54 -13.01 -11.42
C SER A 225 25.03 -14.36 -10.94
N GLN A 226 23.83 -14.41 -10.35
CA GLN A 226 23.23 -15.65 -9.88
C GLN A 226 23.16 -16.71 -10.99
N THR A 227 22.71 -16.32 -12.19
CA THR A 227 22.65 -17.21 -13.36
C THR A 227 24.02 -17.77 -13.73
N ALA A 228 25.07 -16.94 -13.70
CA ALA A 228 26.42 -17.41 -14.00
C ALA A 228 26.94 -18.37 -12.92
N ILE A 229 26.65 -18.14 -11.64
CA ILE A 229 26.99 -19.06 -10.55
C ILE A 229 26.28 -20.41 -10.73
N GLN A 230 24.99 -20.38 -11.10
CA GLN A 230 24.23 -21.60 -11.37
C GLN A 230 24.86 -22.43 -12.49
N LEU A 231 25.28 -21.79 -13.59
CA LEU A 231 25.83 -22.47 -14.76
C LEU A 231 27.30 -22.91 -14.60
N SER A 232 28.13 -22.10 -13.93
CA SER A 232 29.58 -22.31 -13.85
C SER A 232 30.05 -23.05 -12.60
N ILE A 233 29.24 -23.10 -11.55
CA ILE A 233 29.59 -23.72 -10.26
C ILE A 233 28.58 -24.81 -9.91
N VAL A 234 27.29 -24.47 -9.77
CA VAL A 234 26.28 -25.40 -9.26
C VAL A 234 26.05 -26.57 -10.22
N LEU A 235 25.77 -26.30 -11.49
CA LEU A 235 25.53 -27.33 -12.49
C LEU A 235 26.72 -28.30 -12.65
N PRO A 236 27.99 -27.83 -12.75
CA PRO A 236 29.14 -28.72 -12.76
C PRO A 236 29.28 -29.57 -11.48
N ILE A 237 28.98 -29.03 -10.29
CA ILE A 237 28.99 -29.82 -9.04
C ILE A 237 27.93 -30.92 -9.08
N LEU A 238 26.71 -30.61 -9.52
CA LEU A 238 25.62 -31.58 -9.61
C LEU A 238 25.94 -32.68 -10.63
N LEU A 239 26.45 -32.31 -11.81
CA LEU A 239 26.89 -33.26 -12.83
C LEU A 239 28.06 -34.11 -12.35
N ALA A 240 29.05 -33.51 -11.67
CA ALA A 240 30.17 -34.24 -11.10
C ALA A 240 29.70 -35.24 -10.03
N ALA A 241 28.76 -34.86 -9.17
CA ALA A 241 28.19 -35.73 -8.15
C ALA A 241 27.45 -36.93 -8.77
N TYR A 242 26.68 -36.70 -9.83
CA TYR A 242 26.02 -37.75 -10.60
C TYR A 242 27.01 -38.68 -11.31
N VAL A 243 28.03 -38.15 -11.98
CA VAL A 243 29.03 -39.00 -12.66
C VAL A 243 29.92 -39.74 -11.64
N ALA A 244 30.25 -39.11 -10.50
CA ALA A 244 31.02 -39.73 -9.43
C ALA A 244 30.27 -40.89 -8.75
N SER A 245 28.95 -40.80 -8.60
CA SER A 245 28.16 -41.93 -8.09
C SER A 245 28.18 -43.14 -9.05
N CYS A 246 28.24 -42.88 -10.36
CA CYS A 246 28.40 -43.93 -11.38
C CYS A 246 29.77 -44.64 -11.26
N ALA A 247 30.85 -43.86 -11.09
CA ALA A 247 32.19 -44.43 -10.88
C ALA A 247 32.27 -45.23 -9.57
N GLY A 248 31.63 -44.74 -8.50
CA GLY A 248 31.57 -45.42 -7.20
C GLY A 248 30.89 -46.79 -7.24
N LEU A 249 29.82 -46.95 -8.03
CA LEU A 249 29.18 -48.25 -8.28
C LEU A 249 30.14 -49.26 -8.89
N TRP A 250 30.93 -48.82 -9.88
CA TRP A 250 31.88 -49.68 -10.56
C TRP A 250 32.97 -50.19 -9.61
N PHE A 251 33.57 -49.29 -8.81
CA PHE A 251 34.56 -49.69 -7.79
C PHE A 251 33.98 -50.62 -6.71
N GLY A 252 32.70 -50.44 -6.33
CA GLY A 252 32.02 -51.29 -5.35
C GLY A 252 31.64 -52.68 -5.87
N SER A 253 31.40 -52.82 -7.18
CA SER A 253 30.97 -54.07 -7.82
C SER A 253 32.06 -55.13 -7.95
N GLY A 254 33.34 -54.78 -7.72
CA GLY A 254 34.47 -55.70 -7.88
C GLY A 254 34.83 -56.04 -9.33
N ALA A 255 34.33 -55.26 -10.31
CA ALA A 255 34.64 -55.46 -11.72
C ALA A 255 36.16 -55.40 -11.99
N PRO A 256 36.71 -56.29 -12.85
CA PRO A 256 38.15 -56.33 -13.11
C PRO A 256 38.64 -55.06 -13.82
N LEU A 257 39.76 -54.51 -13.35
CA LEU A 257 40.48 -53.43 -14.02
C LEU A 257 41.14 -53.97 -15.29
N PRO A 258 41.31 -53.15 -16.36
CA PRO A 258 42.18 -53.50 -17.49
C PRO A 258 43.57 -53.92 -16.99
N VAL A 259 44.20 -54.91 -17.63
CA VAL A 259 45.48 -55.51 -17.20
C VAL A 259 46.59 -54.47 -16.99
N SER A 260 46.57 -53.36 -17.74
CA SER A 260 47.49 -52.22 -17.61
C SER A 260 47.39 -51.45 -16.27
N LEU A 261 46.33 -51.66 -15.50
CA LEU A 261 46.03 -50.98 -14.25
C LEU A 261 45.83 -51.97 -13.08
N ALA A 262 46.27 -53.22 -13.23
CA ALA A 262 46.17 -54.25 -12.19
C ALA A 262 46.83 -53.83 -10.86
N TRP A 263 47.79 -52.90 -10.88
CA TRP A 263 48.39 -52.31 -9.68
C TRP A 263 47.39 -51.50 -8.81
N MET A 264 46.29 -51.00 -9.38
CA MET A 264 45.20 -50.38 -8.60
C MET A 264 44.34 -51.43 -7.87
N GLN A 265 44.32 -52.70 -8.31
CA GLN A 265 43.62 -53.79 -7.61
C GLN A 265 44.25 -54.13 -6.26
N LEU A 266 45.57 -53.90 -6.09
CA LEU A 266 46.24 -54.01 -4.79
C LEU A 266 45.70 -52.99 -3.76
N GLY A 267 45.18 -51.85 -4.21
CA GLY A 267 44.45 -50.90 -3.36
C GLY A 267 42.97 -51.27 -3.16
N ALA A 268 42.33 -51.84 -4.19
CA ALA A 268 40.93 -52.28 -4.13
C ALA A 268 40.72 -53.58 -3.32
N ALA A 269 41.75 -54.40 -3.13
CA ALA A 269 41.71 -55.59 -2.28
C ALA A 269 41.58 -55.29 -0.77
N TYR A 270 41.77 -54.02 -0.36
CA TYR A 270 41.59 -53.56 1.04
C TYR A 270 40.58 -52.38 1.18
N PRO A 271 39.28 -52.54 0.86
CA PRO A 271 38.28 -51.48 1.05
C PRO A 271 37.92 -51.20 2.53
N ARG A 272 38.62 -51.81 3.49
CA ARG A 272 38.24 -51.80 4.91
C ARG A 272 38.91 -50.74 5.78
N SER A 273 39.85 -49.93 5.27
CA SER A 273 40.50 -48.91 6.13
C SER A 273 40.01 -47.49 5.84
N TRP A 274 39.48 -46.84 6.87
CA TRP A 274 39.24 -45.40 6.96
C TRP A 274 40.48 -44.56 6.57
N ARG A 275 41.68 -45.16 6.66
CA ARG A 275 42.98 -44.55 6.34
C ARG A 275 43.11 -44.12 4.87
N PHE A 276 42.67 -44.95 3.91
CA PHE A 276 42.71 -44.56 2.49
C PHE A 276 41.65 -43.51 2.15
N ALA A 277 40.49 -43.53 2.80
CA ALA A 277 39.47 -42.49 2.64
C ALA A 277 39.91 -41.15 3.23
N LEU A 278 40.62 -41.15 4.37
CA LEU A 278 41.24 -39.95 4.94
C LEU A 278 42.30 -39.36 3.99
N LEU A 279 43.27 -40.19 3.55
CA LEU A 279 44.38 -39.74 2.70
C LEU A 279 43.89 -39.31 1.31
N GLY A 280 43.01 -40.10 0.69
CA GLY A 280 42.41 -39.78 -0.60
C GLY A 280 41.55 -38.51 -0.53
N GLY A 281 40.69 -38.39 0.48
CA GLY A 281 39.87 -37.20 0.70
C GLY A 281 40.70 -35.94 0.93
N ALA A 282 41.77 -36.05 1.75
CA ALA A 282 42.70 -34.95 2.00
C ALA A 282 43.40 -34.48 0.71
N CYS A 283 43.94 -35.39 -0.10
CA CYS A 283 44.61 -35.06 -1.35
C CYS A 283 43.66 -34.41 -2.38
N VAL A 284 42.47 -34.98 -2.57
CA VAL A 284 41.49 -34.51 -3.55
C VAL A 284 40.98 -33.11 -3.19
N TYR A 285 40.60 -32.89 -1.93
CA TYR A 285 40.09 -31.60 -1.49
C TYR A 285 41.18 -30.51 -1.49
N SER A 286 42.43 -30.88 -1.19
CA SER A 286 43.58 -29.97 -1.27
C SER A 286 43.89 -29.56 -2.71
N PHE A 287 43.77 -30.48 -3.67
CA PHE A 287 43.90 -30.17 -5.10
C PHE A 287 42.85 -29.17 -5.59
N PHE A 288 41.57 -29.37 -5.23
CA PHE A 288 40.51 -28.43 -5.60
C PHE A 288 40.63 -27.08 -4.89
N SER A 289 41.07 -27.06 -3.64
CA SER A 289 41.38 -25.82 -2.91
C SER A 289 42.55 -25.05 -3.56
N PHE A 290 43.55 -25.75 -4.10
CA PHE A 290 44.62 -25.16 -4.89
C PHE A 290 44.09 -24.59 -6.22
N LEU A 291 43.18 -25.27 -6.91
CA LEU A 291 42.55 -24.75 -8.12
C LEU A 291 41.69 -23.50 -7.85
N ALA A 292 40.97 -23.47 -6.73
CA ALA A 292 40.28 -22.26 -6.28
C ALA A 292 41.29 -21.12 -6.01
N PHE A 293 42.43 -21.42 -5.42
CA PHE A 293 43.51 -20.44 -5.26
C PHE A 293 44.05 -19.94 -6.61
N VAL A 294 44.21 -20.80 -7.61
CA VAL A 294 44.60 -20.40 -8.98
C VAL A 294 43.52 -19.53 -9.63
N GLY A 295 42.24 -19.90 -9.50
CA GLY A 295 41.10 -19.08 -9.97
C GLY A 295 41.08 -17.69 -9.35
N SER A 296 41.40 -17.59 -8.07
CA SER A 296 41.53 -16.31 -7.34
C SER A 296 42.62 -15.38 -7.91
N ARG A 297 43.66 -15.96 -8.53
CA ARG A 297 44.79 -15.24 -9.15
C ARG A 297 44.47 -14.79 -10.57
N SER A 298 43.46 -15.37 -11.23
CA SER A 298 43.11 -15.11 -12.63
C SER A 298 42.44 -13.74 -12.87
N ILE A 299 41.98 -13.07 -11.81
CA ILE A 299 41.46 -11.71 -11.91
C ILE A 299 42.66 -10.75 -11.96
N ALA A 300 43.01 -10.30 -13.18
CA ALA A 300 44.00 -9.24 -13.38
C ALA A 300 43.72 -8.06 -12.44
N ALA A 301 44.77 -7.55 -11.79
CA ALA A 301 44.70 -6.23 -11.19
C ALA A 301 44.47 -5.24 -12.36
N PRO A 302 43.54 -4.27 -12.26
CA PRO A 302 43.57 -3.15 -13.18
C PRO A 302 44.97 -2.53 -13.11
N ALA A 303 45.58 -2.22 -14.25
CA ALA A 303 46.77 -1.40 -14.27
C ALA A 303 46.41 -0.09 -13.52
N PRO A 304 47.14 0.28 -12.46
CA PRO A 304 46.81 1.51 -11.75
C PRO A 304 47.07 2.69 -12.68
N ASP A 305 46.07 3.58 -12.84
CA ASP A 305 46.32 4.89 -13.43
C ASP A 305 47.36 5.61 -12.58
N ALA A 306 48.31 6.28 -13.23
CA ALA A 306 49.45 6.93 -12.56
C ALA A 306 49.02 7.94 -11.48
N ALA A 307 47.82 8.51 -11.60
CA ALA A 307 47.23 9.41 -10.61
C ALA A 307 46.75 8.71 -9.32
N ASP A 308 46.33 7.44 -9.41
CA ASP A 308 45.78 6.67 -8.29
C ASP A 308 46.90 6.01 -7.44
N GLN A 309 48.10 5.85 -8.01
CA GLN A 309 49.29 5.39 -7.27
C GLN A 309 49.71 6.36 -6.16
N GLN A 310 49.54 7.67 -6.40
CA GLN A 310 49.96 8.71 -5.46
C GLN A 310 48.94 8.90 -4.32
N ALA A 311 47.65 8.66 -4.57
CA ALA A 311 46.61 8.65 -3.54
C ALA A 311 46.63 7.38 -2.66
N ARG A 312 46.95 6.21 -3.25
CA ARG A 312 46.98 4.92 -2.54
C ARG A 312 48.20 4.70 -1.64
N ALA A 313 49.29 5.45 -1.86
CA ALA A 313 50.49 5.40 -1.02
C ALA A 313 50.29 6.03 0.38
N ALA A 314 49.20 6.79 0.58
CA ALA A 314 48.97 7.56 1.81
C ALA A 314 48.00 6.91 2.82
N THR A 315 47.38 5.75 2.52
CA THR A 315 46.38 5.13 3.42
C THR A 315 46.86 3.79 4.01
N PRO A 316 46.86 3.62 5.35
CA PRO A 316 47.32 2.38 6.02
C PRO A 316 46.39 1.17 5.84
N THR A 317 45.29 1.32 5.10
CA THR A 317 44.24 0.30 4.91
C THR A 317 44.56 -0.73 3.83
N THR A 318 45.37 -0.40 2.82
CA THR A 318 45.68 -1.28 1.67
C THR A 318 46.65 -2.41 2.02
N LYS A 319 47.68 -2.14 2.83
CA LYS A 319 48.59 -3.16 3.39
C LYS A 319 47.85 -4.19 4.25
N ARG A 320 46.89 -3.74 5.07
CA ARG A 320 46.06 -4.59 5.93
C ARG A 320 45.15 -5.52 5.13
N ALA A 321 44.66 -5.07 3.97
CA ALA A 321 43.81 -5.87 3.09
C ALA A 321 44.59 -6.96 2.35
N ASP A 322 45.79 -6.67 1.85
CA ASP A 322 46.65 -7.67 1.20
C ASP A 322 47.20 -8.71 2.19
N ASP A 323 47.54 -8.30 3.42
CA ASP A 323 47.92 -9.23 4.50
C ASP A 323 46.74 -10.09 4.95
N GLY A 324 45.53 -9.52 5.03
CA GLY A 324 44.29 -10.25 5.27
C GLY A 324 43.99 -11.29 4.18
N ARG A 325 44.19 -10.93 2.91
CA ARG A 325 44.04 -11.84 1.75
C ARG A 325 45.06 -12.98 1.77
N ARG A 326 46.32 -12.69 2.10
CA ARG A 326 47.37 -13.72 2.25
C ARG A 326 47.08 -14.63 3.44
N SER A 327 46.61 -14.08 4.56
CA SER A 327 46.18 -14.84 5.73
C SER A 327 45.02 -15.76 5.40
N MET A 328 43.96 -15.25 4.76
CA MET A 328 42.78 -16.02 4.35
C MET A 328 43.14 -17.22 3.47
N TRP A 329 43.99 -17.03 2.44
CA TRP A 329 44.40 -18.13 1.56
C TRP A 329 45.38 -19.11 2.23
N ARG A 330 46.22 -18.65 3.18
CA ARG A 330 47.06 -19.54 3.99
C ARG A 330 46.21 -20.47 4.85
N TRP A 331 45.18 -19.93 5.50
CA TRP A 331 44.21 -20.75 6.24
C TRP A 331 43.41 -21.65 5.29
N THR A 332 42.97 -21.15 4.14
CA THR A 332 42.24 -21.94 3.14
C THR A 332 43.00 -23.17 2.64
N VAL A 333 44.29 -23.01 2.31
CA VAL A 333 45.13 -24.14 1.88
C VAL A 333 45.53 -25.01 3.08
N GLY A 334 45.70 -24.43 4.27
CA GLY A 334 46.09 -25.13 5.49
C GLY A 334 45.00 -26.00 6.12
N SER A 335 43.73 -25.59 6.05
CA SER A 335 42.59 -26.36 6.58
C SER A 335 41.99 -27.36 5.58
N ALA A 336 42.33 -27.25 4.29
CA ALA A 336 41.83 -28.12 3.23
C ALA A 336 42.13 -29.62 3.44
N PRO A 337 43.33 -30.05 3.87
CA PRO A 337 43.61 -31.47 4.09
C PRO A 337 42.72 -32.08 5.19
N LEU A 338 42.47 -31.35 6.27
CA LEU A 338 41.66 -31.82 7.39
C LEU A 338 40.17 -31.88 7.02
N ALA A 339 39.66 -30.84 6.36
CA ALA A 339 38.29 -30.83 5.84
C ALA A 339 38.07 -31.94 4.80
N GLY A 340 39.03 -32.14 3.90
CA GLY A 340 39.02 -33.21 2.91
C GLY A 340 39.07 -34.61 3.51
N ALA A 341 39.88 -34.81 4.55
CA ALA A 341 39.96 -36.08 5.26
C ALA A 341 38.61 -36.43 5.90
N ILE A 342 37.97 -35.46 6.56
CA ILE A 342 36.64 -35.61 7.15
C ILE A 342 35.60 -35.89 6.06
N GLY A 343 35.61 -35.14 4.95
CA GLY A 343 34.75 -35.35 3.79
C GLY A 343 34.90 -36.74 3.16
N GLY A 344 36.13 -37.25 3.06
CA GLY A 344 36.41 -38.60 2.57
C GLY A 344 35.86 -39.71 3.48
N VAL A 345 35.93 -39.53 4.80
CA VAL A 345 35.32 -40.46 5.78
C VAL A 345 33.80 -40.42 5.73
N ILE A 346 33.21 -39.22 5.61
CA ILE A 346 31.77 -39.05 5.43
C ILE A 346 31.30 -39.76 4.17
N LEU A 347 31.98 -39.55 3.04
CA LEU A 347 31.65 -40.19 1.76
C LEU A 347 31.79 -41.72 1.83
N LEU A 348 32.84 -42.24 2.49
CA LEU A 348 33.00 -43.68 2.71
C LEU A 348 31.86 -44.25 3.57
N SER A 349 31.40 -43.50 4.57
CA SER A 349 30.35 -43.92 5.50
C SER A 349 28.98 -43.94 4.81
N PHE A 350 28.68 -42.91 4.00
CA PHE A 350 27.51 -42.88 3.12
C PHE A 350 27.56 -43.99 2.07
N GLY A 351 28.70 -44.18 1.42
CA GLY A 351 28.92 -45.23 0.44
C GLY A 351 28.67 -46.61 1.05
N LYS A 352 29.16 -46.88 2.26
CA LYS A 352 28.86 -48.13 2.98
C LYS A 352 27.38 -48.27 3.28
N LEU A 353 26.73 -47.25 3.88
CA LEU A 353 25.31 -47.30 4.23
C LEU A 353 24.41 -47.53 3.00
N ALA A 354 24.67 -46.81 1.90
CA ALA A 354 23.94 -46.93 0.65
C ALA A 354 24.19 -48.29 -0.03
N PHE A 355 25.42 -48.78 -0.02
CA PHE A 355 25.82 -50.05 -0.67
C PHE A 355 25.37 -51.28 0.13
N THR A 356 25.43 -51.24 1.47
CA THR A 356 24.96 -52.36 2.32
C THR A 356 23.45 -52.50 2.36
N ALA A 357 22.71 -51.43 2.07
CA ALA A 357 21.25 -51.47 2.00
C ALA A 357 20.71 -51.97 0.64
N THR A 358 21.56 -52.18 -0.38
CA THR A 358 21.13 -52.32 -1.80
C THR A 358 21.66 -53.53 -2.58
N VAL A 359 22.20 -54.57 -1.93
CA VAL A 359 22.74 -55.76 -2.63
C VAL A 359 22.12 -57.05 -2.02
N PRO A 360 21.66 -58.03 -2.84
CA PRO A 360 22.38 -58.60 -3.97
C PRO A 360 21.81 -58.29 -5.37
N LEU A 361 22.70 -57.83 -6.27
CA LEU A 361 22.72 -58.02 -7.74
C LEU A 361 21.35 -58.09 -8.48
N SER A 362 20.39 -57.26 -8.09
CA SER A 362 19.09 -57.12 -8.76
C SER A 362 18.93 -55.70 -9.30
N ASN A 363 18.02 -55.51 -10.27
CA ASN A 363 17.74 -54.23 -10.92
C ASN A 363 17.54 -53.06 -9.93
N LEU A 364 17.09 -53.35 -8.70
CA LEU A 364 16.84 -52.40 -7.60
C LEU A 364 18.06 -51.56 -7.18
N GLY A 365 19.27 -52.15 -7.19
CA GLY A 365 20.50 -51.48 -6.72
C GLY A 365 20.94 -50.29 -7.59
N TYR A 366 20.72 -50.38 -8.91
CA TYR A 366 21.03 -49.31 -9.85
C TYR A 366 20.11 -48.10 -9.64
N PHE A 367 18.80 -48.32 -9.46
CA PHE A 367 17.84 -47.24 -9.15
C PHE A 367 18.15 -46.55 -7.83
N GLY A 368 18.44 -47.31 -6.77
CA GLY A 368 18.81 -46.75 -5.47
C GLY A 368 20.05 -45.85 -5.54
N THR A 369 21.04 -46.22 -6.35
CA THR A 369 22.27 -45.42 -6.50
C THR A 369 22.03 -44.14 -7.31
N LEU A 370 21.16 -44.17 -8.32
CA LEU A 370 20.79 -42.96 -9.04
C LEU A 370 20.05 -41.95 -8.15
N ILE A 371 19.12 -42.46 -7.31
CA ILE A 371 18.32 -41.63 -6.41
C ILE A 371 19.17 -41.01 -5.32
N TRP A 372 19.98 -41.81 -4.62
CA TRP A 372 20.68 -41.39 -3.39
C TRP A 372 22.16 -41.06 -3.58
N GLY A 373 22.79 -41.56 -4.64
CA GLY A 373 24.23 -41.43 -4.86
C GLY A 373 24.66 -39.98 -5.09
N ALA A 374 24.03 -39.27 -6.03
CA ALA A 374 24.35 -37.86 -6.28
C ALA A 374 24.06 -36.96 -5.07
N PRO A 375 22.89 -37.06 -4.39
CA PRO A 375 22.64 -36.37 -3.13
C PRO A 375 23.68 -36.65 -2.04
N ALA A 376 24.13 -37.90 -1.89
CA ALA A 376 25.13 -38.25 -0.90
C ALA A 376 26.49 -37.60 -1.20
N VAL A 377 26.90 -37.54 -2.47
CA VAL A 377 28.13 -36.86 -2.88
C VAL A 377 28.03 -35.35 -2.65
N VAL A 378 26.91 -34.70 -3.02
CA VAL A 378 26.69 -33.27 -2.75
C VAL A 378 26.65 -32.98 -1.25
N GLY A 379 26.00 -33.83 -0.46
CA GLY A 379 25.97 -33.75 1.00
C GLY A 379 27.36 -33.86 1.62
N ALA A 380 28.19 -34.80 1.14
CA ALA A 380 29.57 -34.96 1.58
C ALA A 380 30.44 -33.73 1.24
N ILE A 381 30.29 -33.17 0.03
CA ILE A 381 30.97 -31.94 -0.39
C ILE A 381 30.55 -30.76 0.49
N THR A 382 29.24 -30.61 0.72
CA THR A 382 28.67 -29.51 1.52
C THR A 382 29.13 -29.59 2.97
N LEU A 383 29.11 -30.77 3.57
CA LEU A 383 29.57 -30.96 4.95
C LEU A 383 31.08 -30.73 5.08
N ALA A 384 31.88 -31.16 4.09
CA ALA A 384 33.30 -30.84 4.04
C ALA A 384 33.55 -29.33 3.95
N VAL A 385 32.76 -28.60 3.15
CA VAL A 385 32.81 -27.14 3.06
C VAL A 385 32.38 -26.46 4.37
N ILE A 386 31.33 -26.93 5.05
CA ILE A 386 30.90 -26.41 6.35
C ILE A 386 32.01 -26.57 7.38
N VAL A 387 32.62 -27.76 7.46
CA VAL A 387 33.78 -28.01 8.33
C VAL A 387 34.93 -27.09 7.95
N HIS A 388 35.19 -26.89 6.66
CA HIS A 388 36.23 -26.00 6.18
C HIS A 388 35.99 -24.55 6.62
N ILE A 389 34.76 -24.04 6.49
CA ILE A 389 34.37 -22.69 6.94
C ILE A 389 34.55 -22.55 8.46
N GLY A 390 34.14 -23.57 9.23
CA GLY A 390 34.34 -23.61 10.68
C GLY A 390 35.81 -23.56 11.09
N LEU A 391 36.68 -24.30 10.38
CA LEU A 391 38.12 -24.31 10.61
C LEU A 391 38.81 -23.00 10.24
N MET A 392 38.30 -22.26 9.26
CA MET A 392 38.81 -20.93 8.92
C MET A 392 38.48 -19.86 9.98
N GLY A 393 37.41 -20.06 10.77
CA GLY A 393 37.04 -19.18 11.89
C GLY A 393 36.93 -17.70 11.52
N LEU A 394 37.53 -16.83 12.34
CA LEU A 394 37.51 -15.37 12.16
C LEU A 394 38.32 -14.87 10.94
N SER A 395 39.05 -15.73 10.24
CA SER A 395 39.87 -15.33 9.08
C SER A 395 39.05 -15.11 7.80
N GLN A 396 37.78 -15.55 7.77
CA GLN A 396 36.86 -15.23 6.68
C GLN A 396 36.06 -13.96 6.93
N ALA A 397 35.90 -13.17 5.86
CA ALA A 397 35.00 -12.03 5.83
C ALA A 397 33.52 -12.48 5.90
N GLU A 398 32.66 -11.68 6.53
CA GLU A 398 31.21 -11.95 6.64
C GLU A 398 30.54 -12.16 5.27
N LEU A 399 30.92 -11.37 4.28
CA LEU A 399 30.40 -11.48 2.91
C LEU A 399 30.76 -12.81 2.24
N ALA A 400 31.94 -13.38 2.55
CA ALA A 400 32.34 -14.68 2.00
C ALA A 400 31.55 -15.82 2.66
N ARG A 401 31.25 -15.72 3.96
CA ARG A 401 30.38 -16.68 4.66
C ARG A 401 28.96 -16.67 4.10
N GLU A 402 28.39 -15.48 3.87
CA GLU A 402 27.08 -15.33 3.24
C GLU A 402 27.04 -15.94 1.82
N TRP A 403 28.10 -15.71 1.03
CA TRP A 403 28.21 -16.31 -0.31
C TRP A 403 28.19 -17.85 -0.28
N TRP A 404 28.93 -18.47 0.66
CA TRP A 404 28.94 -19.92 0.84
C TRP A 404 27.58 -20.45 1.30
N SER A 405 26.90 -19.74 2.22
CA SER A 405 25.54 -20.09 2.66
C SER A 405 24.55 -20.07 1.51
N ARG A 406 24.60 -19.07 0.62
CA ARG A 406 23.75 -18.99 -0.58
C ARG A 406 24.03 -20.12 -1.57
N LEU A 407 25.30 -20.46 -1.80
CA LEU A 407 25.68 -21.60 -2.65
C LEU A 407 25.15 -22.93 -2.07
N GLY A 408 25.30 -23.13 -0.76
CA GLY A 408 24.78 -24.30 -0.05
C GLY A 408 23.26 -24.41 -0.12
N GLY A 409 22.54 -23.28 0.01
CA GLY A 409 21.09 -23.23 -0.16
C GLY A 409 20.64 -23.72 -1.53
N TRP A 410 21.27 -23.26 -2.61
CA TRP A 410 20.96 -23.72 -3.96
C TRP A 410 21.27 -25.20 -4.20
N LEU A 411 22.43 -25.68 -3.74
CA LEU A 411 22.78 -27.11 -3.83
C LEU A 411 21.76 -27.99 -3.11
N LEU A 412 21.27 -27.56 -1.95
CA LEU A 412 20.21 -28.26 -1.21
C LEU A 412 18.89 -28.28 -2.00
N ILE A 413 18.47 -27.15 -2.56
CA ILE A 413 17.24 -27.06 -3.39
C ILE A 413 17.31 -28.06 -4.54
N TYR A 414 18.38 -28.07 -5.33
CA TYR A 414 18.50 -29.00 -6.45
C TYR A 414 18.60 -30.46 -6.02
N THR A 415 19.22 -30.73 -4.88
CA THR A 415 19.29 -32.08 -4.31
C THR A 415 17.90 -32.58 -3.93
N LEU A 416 17.08 -31.74 -3.28
CA LEU A 416 15.69 -32.07 -2.94
C LEU A 416 14.83 -32.26 -4.20
N VAL A 417 15.00 -31.40 -5.21
CA VAL A 417 14.32 -31.54 -6.50
C VAL A 417 14.71 -32.84 -7.19
N TRP A 418 16.00 -33.22 -7.17
CA TRP A 418 16.48 -34.49 -7.75
C TRP A 418 15.85 -35.71 -7.07
N ILE A 419 15.84 -35.73 -5.73
CA ILE A 419 15.23 -36.83 -4.95
C ILE A 419 13.74 -36.91 -5.25
N ALA A 420 13.04 -35.77 -5.25
CA ALA A 420 11.61 -35.72 -5.57
C ALA A 420 11.34 -36.23 -6.99
N LEU A 421 12.08 -35.75 -7.99
CA LEU A 421 11.90 -36.13 -9.39
C LEU A 421 12.17 -37.62 -9.62
N CYS A 422 13.26 -38.16 -9.07
CA CYS A 422 13.57 -39.59 -9.17
C CYS A 422 12.54 -40.45 -8.43
N SER A 423 12.09 -40.01 -7.26
CA SER A 423 11.06 -40.73 -6.49
C SER A 423 9.71 -40.75 -7.22
N MET A 424 9.30 -39.62 -7.80
CA MET A 424 8.10 -39.54 -8.63
C MET A 424 8.24 -40.43 -9.88
N THR A 425 9.43 -40.51 -10.46
CA THR A 425 9.66 -41.28 -11.70
C THR A 425 9.69 -42.79 -11.47
N PHE A 426 10.36 -43.25 -10.41
CA PHE A 426 10.62 -44.68 -10.19
C PHE A 426 9.72 -45.32 -9.14
N TYR A 427 9.42 -44.64 -8.02
CA TYR A 427 8.62 -45.22 -6.94
C TYR A 427 7.12 -44.95 -7.09
N ALA A 428 6.70 -43.78 -7.60
CA ALA A 428 5.28 -43.46 -7.68
C ALA A 428 4.45 -44.42 -8.55
N PRO A 429 4.91 -44.85 -9.75
CA PRO A 429 4.16 -45.81 -10.55
C PRO A 429 4.00 -47.17 -9.85
N TYR A 430 5.04 -47.63 -9.15
CA TYR A 430 5.00 -48.84 -8.33
C TYR A 430 3.99 -48.70 -7.19
N ALA A 431 4.09 -47.62 -6.42
CA ALA A 431 3.22 -47.38 -5.27
C ALA A 431 1.74 -47.32 -5.67
N LEU A 432 1.42 -46.60 -6.75
CA LEU A 432 0.05 -46.50 -7.26
C LEU A 432 -0.47 -47.84 -7.80
N ALA A 433 0.33 -48.57 -8.57
CA ALA A 433 -0.08 -49.87 -9.10
C ALA A 433 -0.24 -50.90 -7.97
N TRP A 434 0.69 -50.93 -7.01
CA TRP A 434 0.64 -51.82 -5.85
C TRP A 434 -0.59 -51.56 -4.99
N LEU A 435 -0.87 -50.28 -4.68
CA LEU A 435 -2.07 -49.87 -3.94
C LEU A 435 -3.36 -50.25 -4.68
N ALA A 436 -3.41 -50.01 -5.99
CA ALA A 436 -4.58 -50.34 -6.80
C ALA A 436 -4.90 -51.84 -6.78
N VAL A 437 -3.87 -52.70 -6.70
CA VAL A 437 -4.00 -54.16 -6.73
C VAL A 437 -4.34 -54.72 -5.35
N HIS A 438 -3.60 -54.32 -4.30
CA HIS A 438 -3.73 -54.90 -2.97
C HIS A 438 -4.83 -54.23 -2.13
N TRP A 439 -5.17 -52.97 -2.44
CA TRP A 439 -6.09 -52.13 -1.68
C TRP A 439 -7.02 -51.35 -2.61
N ALA A 440 -7.72 -52.05 -3.51
CA ALA A 440 -8.57 -51.42 -4.52
C ALA A 440 -9.61 -50.45 -3.93
N ARG A 441 -10.30 -50.83 -2.84
CA ARG A 441 -11.29 -49.96 -2.15
C ARG A 441 -10.66 -48.69 -1.59
N LEU A 442 -9.47 -48.80 -0.99
CA LEU A 442 -8.72 -47.66 -0.46
C LEU A 442 -8.25 -46.75 -1.60
N THR A 443 -7.78 -47.32 -2.71
CA THR A 443 -7.31 -46.57 -3.88
C THR A 443 -8.45 -45.79 -4.53
N SER A 444 -9.63 -46.40 -4.68
CA SER A 444 -10.83 -45.69 -5.13
C SER A 444 -11.20 -44.57 -4.16
N GLY A 445 -11.16 -44.84 -2.84
CA GLY A 445 -11.40 -43.84 -1.80
C GLY A 445 -10.41 -42.68 -1.82
N LEU A 446 -9.12 -42.95 -1.99
CA LEU A 446 -8.05 -41.94 -2.11
C LEU A 446 -8.18 -41.13 -3.39
N THR A 447 -8.59 -41.75 -4.50
CA THR A 447 -8.84 -41.05 -5.76
C THR A 447 -10.03 -40.11 -5.62
N VAL A 448 -11.12 -40.58 -5.02
CA VAL A 448 -12.29 -39.75 -4.70
C VAL A 448 -11.91 -38.62 -3.75
N ALA A 449 -11.12 -38.91 -2.70
CA ALA A 449 -10.65 -37.91 -1.75
C ALA A 449 -9.72 -36.87 -2.41
N TRP A 450 -8.84 -37.29 -3.33
CA TRP A 450 -7.98 -36.40 -4.10
C TRP A 450 -8.79 -35.46 -4.99
N VAL A 451 -9.77 -36.00 -5.75
CA VAL A 451 -10.69 -35.20 -6.56
C VAL A 451 -11.52 -34.26 -5.67
N ALA A 452 -12.08 -34.76 -4.56
CA ALA A 452 -12.87 -33.96 -3.62
C ALA A 452 -12.05 -32.85 -2.97
N SER A 453 -10.79 -33.11 -2.60
CA SER A 453 -9.88 -32.08 -2.05
C SER A 453 -9.52 -31.01 -3.08
N THR A 454 -9.43 -31.39 -4.36
CA THR A 454 -9.14 -30.47 -5.47
C THR A 454 -10.35 -29.57 -5.74
N VAL A 455 -11.55 -30.17 -5.85
CA VAL A 455 -12.81 -29.43 -6.04
C VAL A 455 -13.08 -28.54 -4.82
N GLY A 456 -12.91 -29.06 -3.61
CA GLY A 456 -13.07 -28.31 -2.36
C GLY A 456 -12.08 -27.14 -2.24
N GLY A 457 -10.81 -27.34 -2.61
CA GLY A 457 -9.80 -26.27 -2.63
C GLY A 457 -10.08 -25.18 -3.66
N LEU A 458 -10.53 -25.56 -4.87
CA LEU A 458 -10.97 -24.61 -5.90
C LEU A 458 -12.18 -23.78 -5.47
N LEU A 459 -13.20 -24.44 -4.89
CA LEU A 459 -14.41 -23.76 -4.41
C LEU A 459 -14.10 -22.84 -3.22
N ALA A 460 -13.22 -23.26 -2.31
CA ALA A 460 -12.77 -22.42 -1.19
C ALA A 460 -11.97 -21.19 -1.67
N GLY A 461 -11.14 -21.34 -2.70
CA GLY A 461 -10.41 -20.22 -3.33
C GLY A 461 -11.29 -19.26 -4.14
N HIS A 462 -12.52 -19.66 -4.48
CA HIS A 462 -13.47 -18.85 -5.24
C HIS A 462 -14.43 -18.02 -4.37
N SER A 463 -14.40 -18.22 -3.04
CA SER A 463 -15.20 -17.43 -2.11
C SER A 463 -14.61 -16.02 -2.00
N ALA A 464 -15.37 -15.01 -2.43
CA ALA A 464 -15.04 -13.60 -2.30
C ALA A 464 -14.87 -13.10 -0.84
N GLN A 465 -14.96 -14.00 0.14
CA GLN A 465 -14.71 -13.73 1.56
C GLN A 465 -13.22 -13.74 1.94
N THR A 466 -12.25 -13.89 1.05
CA THR A 466 -10.82 -14.01 1.46
C THR A 466 -10.22 -12.76 2.13
N GLY A 467 -10.93 -11.63 2.19
CA GLY A 467 -10.60 -10.49 3.06
C GLY A 467 -11.21 -10.57 4.47
N ALA A 468 -12.34 -11.26 4.63
CA ALA A 468 -13.01 -11.46 5.91
C ALA A 468 -12.59 -12.82 6.51
N ARG A 469 -12.28 -12.82 7.80
CA ARG A 469 -11.87 -14.02 8.55
C ARG A 469 -12.95 -15.09 8.37
N ASN A 470 -12.61 -16.21 7.74
CA ASN A 470 -13.58 -17.30 7.54
C ASN A 470 -13.70 -18.04 8.88
N ASP A 471 -14.89 -18.05 9.49
CA ASP A 471 -15.09 -18.58 10.86
C ASP A 471 -14.79 -20.07 11.01
N ASN A 472 -14.52 -20.78 9.90
CA ASN A 472 -14.28 -22.21 9.90
C ASN A 472 -12.80 -22.62 9.70
N PRO A 473 -12.05 -22.88 10.80
CA PRO A 473 -10.61 -23.14 10.74
C PRO A 473 -10.23 -24.44 10.00
N TRP A 474 -11.15 -25.39 9.80
CA TRP A 474 -10.85 -26.58 9.02
C TRP A 474 -10.83 -26.29 7.50
N LEU A 475 -11.68 -25.39 7.01
CA LEU A 475 -11.72 -25.00 5.60
C LEU A 475 -10.45 -24.25 5.21
N GLU A 476 -9.96 -23.36 6.08
CA GLU A 476 -8.68 -22.66 5.87
C GLU A 476 -7.50 -23.63 5.80
N ARG A 477 -7.42 -24.60 6.73
CA ARG A 477 -6.36 -25.63 6.70
C ARG A 477 -6.45 -26.51 5.47
N LEU A 478 -7.66 -26.89 5.06
CA LEU A 478 -7.87 -27.68 3.85
C LEU A 478 -7.47 -26.91 2.59
N ALA A 479 -7.84 -25.63 2.49
CA ALA A 479 -7.44 -24.75 1.39
C ALA A 479 -5.92 -24.54 1.31
N ALA A 480 -5.23 -24.48 2.46
CA ALA A 480 -3.78 -24.35 2.52
C ALA A 480 -3.03 -25.61 2.04
N VAL A 481 -3.60 -26.80 2.24
CA VAL A 481 -2.95 -28.09 1.94
C VAL A 481 -3.38 -28.68 0.58
N ALA A 482 -4.61 -28.40 0.15
CA ALA A 482 -5.20 -28.96 -1.08
C ALA A 482 -4.31 -28.82 -2.34
N PRO A 483 -3.65 -27.67 -2.62
CA PRO A 483 -2.80 -27.55 -3.79
C PRO A 483 -1.61 -28.52 -3.79
N TYR A 484 -0.98 -28.76 -2.63
CA TYR A 484 0.16 -29.67 -2.53
C TYR A 484 -0.28 -31.12 -2.76
N VAL A 485 -1.43 -31.50 -2.21
CA VAL A 485 -2.06 -32.82 -2.44
C VAL A 485 -2.39 -33.00 -3.93
N PHE A 486 -2.91 -31.95 -4.57
CA PHE A 486 -3.15 -31.94 -6.01
C PHE A 486 -1.87 -32.15 -6.83
N ILE A 487 -0.81 -31.36 -6.56
CA ILE A 487 0.48 -31.45 -7.26
C ILE A 487 1.06 -32.87 -7.16
N VAL A 488 1.11 -33.45 -5.96
CA VAL A 488 1.65 -34.80 -5.75
C VAL A 488 0.83 -35.84 -6.49
N GLY A 489 -0.51 -35.78 -6.43
CA GLY A 489 -1.37 -36.70 -7.16
C GLY A 489 -1.25 -36.56 -8.68
N LEU A 490 -1.19 -35.32 -9.20
CA LEU A 490 -1.02 -35.04 -10.63
C LEU A 490 0.31 -35.59 -11.14
N LEU A 491 1.44 -35.29 -10.47
CA LEU A 491 2.76 -35.79 -10.86
C LEU A 491 2.87 -37.31 -10.77
N SER A 492 2.26 -37.92 -9.75
CA SER A 492 2.24 -39.38 -9.59
C SER A 492 1.42 -40.05 -10.69
N GLY A 493 0.24 -39.49 -11.01
CA GLY A 493 -0.62 -39.96 -12.11
C GLY A 493 0.03 -39.81 -13.48
N LEU A 494 0.67 -38.66 -13.75
CA LEU A 494 1.46 -38.44 -14.96
C LEU A 494 2.61 -39.44 -15.08
N SER A 495 3.36 -39.66 -13.99
CA SER A 495 4.45 -40.64 -13.96
C SER A 495 3.97 -42.06 -14.27
N LEU A 496 2.85 -42.50 -13.69
CA LEU A 496 2.23 -43.78 -14.00
C LEU A 496 1.79 -43.87 -15.46
N GLY A 497 1.12 -42.83 -15.98
CA GLY A 497 0.67 -42.76 -17.37
C GLY A 497 1.82 -42.86 -18.37
N ILE A 498 2.90 -42.10 -18.13
CA ILE A 498 4.14 -42.18 -18.92
C ILE A 498 4.72 -43.59 -18.86
N HIS A 499 4.81 -44.19 -17.67
CA HIS A 499 5.38 -45.53 -17.51
C HIS A 499 4.55 -46.59 -18.27
N VAL A 500 3.22 -46.57 -18.14
CA VAL A 500 2.32 -47.45 -18.90
C VAL A 500 2.48 -47.27 -20.40
N MET A 501 2.62 -46.03 -20.88
CA MET A 501 2.81 -45.75 -22.30
C MET A 501 4.14 -46.33 -22.82
N LEU A 502 5.23 -46.13 -22.09
CA LEU A 502 6.54 -46.68 -22.45
C LEU A 502 6.55 -48.21 -22.43
N VAL A 503 5.86 -48.81 -21.47
CA VAL A 503 5.69 -50.26 -21.38
C VAL A 503 4.95 -50.78 -22.62
N ARG A 504 3.85 -50.14 -23.02
CA ARG A 504 3.09 -50.52 -24.24
C ARG A 504 3.89 -50.40 -25.53
N TRP A 505 4.88 -49.51 -25.60
CA TRP A 505 5.78 -49.41 -26.75
C TRP A 505 6.90 -50.44 -26.72
N SER A 506 7.29 -50.88 -25.53
CA SER A 506 8.42 -51.79 -25.33
C SER A 506 7.99 -53.26 -25.27
N VAL A 507 6.70 -53.54 -25.05
CA VAL A 507 6.12 -54.88 -24.88
C VAL A 507 4.87 -55.01 -25.74
N THR A 508 4.72 -56.12 -26.47
CA THR A 508 3.61 -56.37 -27.40
C THR A 508 2.29 -56.79 -26.74
N ASP A 509 2.35 -57.33 -25.52
CA ASP A 509 1.17 -57.83 -24.82
C ASP A 509 0.43 -56.74 -24.03
N ALA A 510 -0.89 -56.87 -23.92
CA ALA A 510 -1.70 -56.02 -23.04
C ALA A 510 -1.30 -56.24 -21.57
N ILE A 511 -0.80 -55.19 -20.90
CA ILE A 511 -0.37 -55.24 -19.49
C ILE A 511 -1.46 -54.72 -18.55
N THR A 512 -1.74 -55.51 -17.51
CA THR A 512 -2.63 -55.15 -16.40
C THR A 512 -1.86 -54.46 -15.28
N LEU A 513 -2.56 -53.68 -14.43
CA LEU A 513 -1.96 -53.04 -13.25
C LEU A 513 -1.33 -54.06 -12.28
N ALA A 514 -1.89 -55.27 -12.18
CA ALA A 514 -1.32 -56.37 -11.38
C ALA A 514 0.06 -56.78 -11.89
N ARG A 515 0.20 -57.02 -13.20
CA ARG A 515 1.49 -57.37 -13.82
C ARG A 515 2.50 -56.23 -13.72
N LEU A 516 2.04 -54.98 -13.78
CA LEU A 516 2.90 -53.81 -13.61
C LEU A 516 3.43 -53.70 -12.17
N ALA A 517 2.60 -53.98 -11.16
CA ALA A 517 3.03 -53.97 -9.76
C ALA A 517 4.02 -55.12 -9.45
N GLU A 518 3.73 -56.33 -9.94
CA GLU A 518 4.56 -57.52 -9.69
C GLU A 518 5.93 -57.43 -10.37
N ASN A 519 6.00 -56.95 -11.61
CA ASN A 519 7.22 -56.90 -12.42
C ASN A 519 7.79 -55.49 -12.60
N HIS A 520 7.43 -54.55 -11.71
CA HIS A 520 7.72 -53.12 -11.88
C HIS A 520 9.18 -52.81 -12.20
N TRP A 521 10.12 -53.39 -11.44
CA TRP A 521 11.54 -53.08 -11.59
C TRP A 521 12.12 -53.58 -12.92
N ASP A 522 11.65 -54.73 -13.40
CA ASP A 522 12.08 -55.30 -14.68
C ASP A 522 11.45 -54.53 -15.86
N LEU A 523 10.19 -54.13 -15.74
CA LEU A 523 9.53 -53.25 -16.71
C LEU A 523 10.17 -51.86 -16.74
N MET A 524 10.56 -51.31 -15.58
CA MET A 524 11.26 -50.02 -15.50
C MET A 524 12.63 -50.10 -16.17
N TRP A 525 13.34 -51.21 -16.00
CA TRP A 525 14.58 -51.49 -16.71
C TRP A 525 14.37 -51.55 -18.22
N LEU A 526 13.41 -52.37 -18.69
CA LEU A 526 13.08 -52.53 -20.11
C LEU A 526 12.67 -51.22 -20.78
N THR A 527 11.92 -50.37 -20.07
CA THR A 527 11.42 -49.08 -20.58
C THR A 527 12.42 -47.94 -20.50
N THR A 528 13.58 -48.14 -19.86
CA THR A 528 14.71 -47.21 -19.89
C THR A 528 15.55 -47.41 -21.16
N ASN A 529 14.87 -47.52 -22.30
CA ASN A 529 15.42 -47.66 -23.65
C ASN A 529 15.22 -46.37 -24.46
N TRP A 530 15.69 -46.30 -25.70
CA TRP A 530 15.60 -45.05 -26.47
C TRP A 530 14.18 -44.52 -26.73
N TRP A 531 13.13 -45.32 -26.53
CA TRP A 531 11.74 -44.87 -26.67
C TRP A 531 11.36 -43.76 -25.69
N PHE A 532 11.99 -43.65 -24.51
CA PHE A 532 11.71 -42.53 -23.61
C PHE A 532 12.15 -41.18 -24.20
N LEU A 533 13.20 -41.14 -25.02
CA LEU A 533 13.62 -39.92 -25.72
C LEU A 533 12.63 -39.57 -26.82
N PHE A 534 12.09 -40.56 -27.53
CA PHE A 534 11.02 -40.35 -28.49
C PHE A 534 9.77 -39.78 -27.81
N THR A 535 9.35 -40.33 -26.67
CA THR A 535 8.28 -39.75 -25.84
C THR A 535 8.59 -38.31 -25.46
N ALA A 536 9.78 -38.03 -24.93
CA ALA A 536 10.19 -36.69 -24.51
C ALA A 536 10.13 -35.71 -25.68
N PHE A 537 10.63 -36.12 -26.85
CA PHE A 537 10.60 -35.31 -28.07
C PHE A 537 9.17 -35.01 -28.54
N VAL A 538 8.28 -36.01 -28.54
CA VAL A 538 6.88 -35.83 -28.92
C VAL A 538 6.16 -34.90 -27.94
N LEU A 539 6.33 -35.09 -26.63
CA LEU A 539 5.70 -34.24 -25.61
C LEU A 539 6.24 -32.81 -25.64
N ALA A 540 7.56 -32.63 -25.76
CA ALA A 540 8.18 -31.32 -25.88
C ALA A 540 7.78 -30.63 -27.18
N GLY A 541 7.79 -31.34 -28.32
CA GLY A 541 7.35 -30.83 -29.61
C GLY A 541 5.88 -30.42 -29.62
N ALA A 542 5.00 -31.22 -29.01
CA ALA A 542 3.60 -30.88 -28.84
C ALA A 542 3.42 -29.63 -27.96
N ALA A 543 4.09 -29.58 -26.80
CA ALA A 543 4.00 -28.42 -25.90
C ALA A 543 4.55 -27.14 -26.54
N MET A 544 5.69 -27.21 -27.23
CA MET A 544 6.30 -26.07 -27.92
C MET A 544 5.47 -25.61 -29.13
N SER A 545 4.97 -26.53 -29.95
CA SER A 545 4.17 -26.19 -31.13
C SER A 545 2.83 -25.56 -30.74
N LEU A 546 2.14 -26.13 -29.74
CA LEU A 546 0.92 -25.55 -29.20
C LEU A 546 1.20 -24.22 -28.52
N SER A 547 2.27 -24.10 -27.72
CA SER A 547 2.64 -22.83 -27.09
C SER A 547 2.97 -21.70 -28.08
N ALA A 548 3.34 -22.02 -29.33
CA ALA A 548 3.60 -21.04 -30.37
C ALA A 548 2.33 -20.65 -31.17
N ARG A 549 1.23 -21.40 -31.01
CA ARG A 549 -0.03 -21.21 -31.75
C ARG A 549 -1.21 -20.81 -30.86
N VAL A 550 -1.22 -21.28 -29.63
CA VAL A 550 -2.23 -21.02 -28.62
C VAL A 550 -1.79 -19.80 -27.84
N ASP A 551 -2.42 -18.67 -28.13
CA ASP A 551 -2.24 -17.44 -27.36
C ASP A 551 -2.89 -17.61 -25.98
N ILE A 552 -2.09 -17.49 -24.94
CA ILE A 552 -2.54 -17.69 -23.56
C ILE A 552 -3.66 -16.73 -23.17
N ASN A 553 -3.67 -15.50 -23.68
CA ASN A 553 -4.71 -14.52 -23.38
C ASN A 553 -6.04 -14.91 -24.04
N HIS A 554 -6.00 -15.29 -25.31
CA HIS A 554 -7.21 -15.64 -26.08
C HIS A 554 -7.82 -16.98 -25.66
N PHE A 555 -6.99 -17.95 -25.28
CA PHE A 555 -7.42 -19.27 -24.81
C PHE A 555 -7.53 -19.34 -23.28
N SER A 556 -7.93 -18.23 -22.64
CA SER A 556 -8.28 -18.15 -21.22
C SER A 556 -9.79 -17.97 -21.01
N LEU A 557 -10.24 -17.80 -19.77
CA LEU A 557 -11.61 -17.35 -19.48
C LEU A 557 -11.84 -15.87 -19.81
N HIS A 558 -10.77 -15.07 -19.96
CA HIS A 558 -10.85 -13.64 -20.23
C HIS A 558 -11.71 -13.31 -21.44
N MET A 559 -11.50 -13.98 -22.58
CA MET A 559 -12.23 -13.65 -23.81
C MET A 559 -13.73 -13.94 -23.71
N LEU A 560 -14.10 -15.03 -23.01
CA LEU A 560 -15.50 -15.34 -22.76
C LEU A 560 -16.11 -14.21 -21.92
N TYR A 561 -15.46 -13.86 -20.82
CA TYR A 561 -15.89 -12.81 -19.90
C TYR A 561 -15.99 -11.44 -20.58
N ARG A 562 -14.93 -11.00 -21.27
CA ARG A 562 -14.87 -9.77 -22.07
C ARG A 562 -16.04 -9.67 -23.04
N ASN A 563 -16.31 -10.73 -23.81
CA ASN A 563 -17.38 -10.70 -24.80
C ASN A 563 -18.76 -10.55 -24.12
N ARG A 564 -18.99 -11.23 -22.98
CA ARG A 564 -20.25 -11.08 -22.22
C ARG A 564 -20.42 -9.67 -21.68
N LEU A 565 -19.36 -9.04 -21.18
CA LEU A 565 -19.38 -7.64 -20.74
C LEU A 565 -19.68 -6.68 -21.90
N VAL A 566 -18.97 -6.82 -23.03
CA VAL A 566 -19.19 -5.97 -24.22
C VAL A 566 -20.64 -6.05 -24.67
N ARG A 567 -21.21 -7.26 -24.77
CA ARG A 567 -22.60 -7.43 -25.20
C ARG A 567 -23.62 -6.83 -24.21
N ALA A 568 -23.40 -7.01 -22.91
CA ALA A 568 -24.35 -6.57 -21.90
C ALA A 568 -24.28 -5.06 -21.64
N TYR A 569 -23.07 -4.52 -21.51
CA TYR A 569 -22.86 -3.10 -21.18
C TYR A 569 -22.65 -2.27 -22.44
N LEU A 570 -21.61 -2.51 -23.24
CA LEU A 570 -21.36 -1.65 -24.40
C LEU A 570 -22.44 -1.79 -25.49
N GLY A 571 -22.99 -3.00 -25.67
CA GLY A 571 -24.15 -3.23 -26.54
C GLY A 571 -25.41 -2.52 -26.07
N ALA A 572 -25.59 -2.30 -24.76
CA ALA A 572 -26.68 -1.48 -24.23
C ALA A 572 -26.51 0.01 -24.58
N SER A 573 -25.26 0.47 -24.76
CA SER A 573 -24.95 1.87 -25.07
C SER A 573 -24.98 2.20 -26.57
N ASN A 574 -25.09 1.19 -27.44
CA ASN A 574 -25.11 1.35 -28.89
C ASN A 574 -26.57 1.36 -29.43
N PRO A 575 -27.15 2.53 -29.75
CA PRO A 575 -28.51 2.62 -30.26
C PRO A 575 -28.66 2.03 -31.68
N HIS A 576 -27.56 1.98 -32.44
CA HIS A 576 -27.48 1.58 -33.86
C HIS A 576 -27.00 0.13 -34.05
N ARG A 577 -27.08 -0.67 -33.00
CA ARG A 577 -26.62 -2.05 -32.99
C ARG A 577 -27.35 -2.94 -34.01
N HIS A 578 -26.58 -3.66 -34.83
CA HIS A 578 -26.97 -4.70 -35.79
C HIS A 578 -26.34 -6.05 -35.42
N PRO A 579 -26.82 -6.71 -34.34
CA PRO A 579 -26.17 -7.90 -33.84
C PRO A 579 -26.34 -9.09 -34.78
N GLN A 580 -25.30 -9.91 -34.86
CA GLN A 580 -25.36 -11.16 -35.61
C GLN A 580 -26.45 -12.07 -34.97
N PRO A 581 -27.43 -12.58 -35.75
CA PRO A 581 -28.63 -13.22 -35.17
C PRO A 581 -28.39 -14.47 -34.32
N PHE A 582 -27.30 -15.20 -34.56
CA PHE A 582 -26.96 -16.44 -33.86
C PHE A 582 -26.17 -16.18 -32.56
N THR A 583 -25.19 -15.28 -32.61
CA THR A 583 -24.30 -15.01 -31.46
C THR A 583 -24.78 -13.85 -30.60
N GLY A 584 -25.60 -12.96 -31.18
CA GLY A 584 -26.05 -11.74 -30.56
C GLY A 584 -24.94 -10.74 -30.28
N PHE A 585 -23.78 -10.84 -30.94
CA PHE A 585 -22.68 -9.87 -30.88
C PHE A 585 -22.73 -8.91 -32.05
N ASP A 586 -22.32 -7.67 -31.80
CA ASP A 586 -22.05 -6.67 -32.81
C ASP A 586 -20.58 -6.22 -32.65
N ARG A 587 -19.92 -5.94 -33.78
CA ARG A 587 -18.55 -5.43 -33.78
C ARG A 587 -18.49 -3.98 -33.34
N ASP A 588 -19.53 -3.21 -33.65
CA ASP A 588 -19.58 -1.78 -33.37
C ASP A 588 -20.00 -1.49 -31.93
N ASP A 589 -20.27 -2.53 -31.11
CA ASP A 589 -20.47 -2.40 -29.67
C ASP A 589 -19.20 -1.96 -28.94
N ASP A 590 -18.01 -2.32 -29.43
CA ASP A 590 -16.75 -2.09 -28.72
C ASP A 590 -15.96 -0.95 -29.34
N VAL A 591 -15.66 0.07 -28.54
CA VAL A 591 -14.99 1.30 -28.99
C VAL A 591 -13.49 1.20 -28.75
N GLU A 592 -12.67 1.71 -29.67
CA GLU A 592 -11.23 1.79 -29.45
C GLU A 592 -10.91 2.83 -28.36
N LEU A 593 -10.07 2.46 -27.38
CA LEU A 593 -9.80 3.32 -26.22
C LEU A 593 -9.21 4.69 -26.64
N ARG A 594 -8.43 4.72 -27.74
CA ARG A 594 -7.83 5.95 -28.28
C ARG A 594 -8.85 6.95 -28.84
N GLU A 595 -10.00 6.49 -29.33
CA GLU A 595 -11.04 7.35 -29.91
C GLU A 595 -11.73 8.21 -28.85
N LEU A 596 -11.65 7.77 -27.59
CA LEU A 596 -12.20 8.47 -26.44
C LEU A 596 -11.35 9.68 -25.99
N ALA A 597 -10.21 9.96 -26.64
CA ALA A 597 -9.36 11.11 -26.30
C ALA A 597 -10.05 12.46 -26.56
N ALA A 598 -10.95 12.53 -27.55
CA ALA A 598 -11.72 13.72 -27.90
C ALA A 598 -13.16 13.70 -27.35
N HIS A 599 -13.47 12.76 -26.47
CA HIS A 599 -14.80 12.59 -25.89
C HIS A 599 -15.28 13.83 -25.09
N PRO A 600 -16.58 14.20 -25.13
CA PRO A 600 -17.11 15.37 -24.40
C PRO A 600 -17.55 15.07 -22.94
N GLY A 601 -17.74 13.80 -22.59
CA GLY A 601 -18.06 13.37 -21.22
C GLY A 601 -16.85 13.38 -20.27
N PRO A 602 -16.97 12.82 -19.06
CA PRO A 602 -15.85 12.67 -18.13
C PRO A 602 -14.71 11.86 -18.76
N TYR A 603 -13.46 12.24 -18.48
CA TYR A 603 -12.27 11.55 -18.96
C TYR A 603 -12.12 10.20 -18.23
N PRO A 604 -12.17 9.06 -18.94
CA PRO A 604 -12.18 7.75 -18.31
C PRO A 604 -10.79 7.32 -17.85
N ILE A 605 -10.70 6.87 -16.60
CA ILE A 605 -9.54 6.20 -16.03
C ILE A 605 -9.99 4.79 -15.62
N ILE A 606 -9.46 3.78 -16.31
CA ILE A 606 -9.74 2.38 -16.02
C ILE A 606 -8.54 1.83 -15.26
N ASN A 607 -8.75 1.48 -13.99
CA ASN A 607 -7.69 1.04 -13.10
C ASN A 607 -7.55 -0.48 -13.15
N ALA A 608 -6.33 -0.96 -13.34
CA ALA A 608 -5.94 -2.36 -13.27
C ALA A 608 -4.77 -2.51 -12.30
N ALA A 609 -4.54 -3.73 -11.82
CA ALA A 609 -3.39 -4.05 -10.99
C ALA A 609 -2.28 -4.67 -11.84
N LEU A 610 -1.08 -4.08 -11.78
CA LEU A 610 0.16 -4.68 -12.27
C LEU A 610 0.68 -5.67 -11.21
N ASN A 611 0.66 -6.96 -11.50
CA ASN A 611 1.07 -8.01 -10.54
C ASN A 611 2.59 -8.16 -10.47
N LEU A 612 3.14 -8.06 -9.25
CA LEU A 612 4.58 -8.01 -8.95
C LEU A 612 4.90 -8.94 -7.78
N VAL A 613 4.58 -10.23 -7.93
CA VAL A 613 4.67 -11.25 -6.87
C VAL A 613 6.13 -11.62 -6.55
N SER A 614 7.04 -11.51 -7.52
CA SER A 614 8.45 -11.95 -7.41
C SER A 614 9.47 -10.80 -7.48
N GLY A 615 9.10 -9.58 -7.10
CA GLY A 615 9.98 -8.39 -7.17
C GLY A 615 11.05 -8.30 -6.08
N ASP A 616 12.18 -7.64 -6.40
CA ASP A 616 13.34 -7.44 -5.51
C ASP A 616 13.11 -6.36 -4.44
N GLN A 617 12.10 -5.50 -4.61
CA GLN A 617 11.83 -4.39 -3.69
C GLN A 617 11.07 -4.87 -2.44
N LEU A 618 11.70 -4.81 -1.27
CA LEU A 618 11.14 -5.25 0.02
C LEU A 618 9.78 -4.61 0.35
N ALA A 619 9.53 -3.37 -0.07
CA ALA A 619 8.24 -2.69 0.11
C ALA A 619 7.06 -3.39 -0.61
N TRP A 620 7.36 -4.24 -1.59
CA TRP A 620 6.42 -4.89 -2.49
C TRP A 620 6.08 -6.32 -2.07
N GLN A 621 6.86 -6.94 -1.17
CA GLN A 621 6.62 -8.32 -0.73
C GLN A 621 5.23 -8.50 -0.07
N GLN A 622 4.69 -7.44 0.54
CA GLN A 622 3.36 -7.44 1.13
C GLN A 622 2.27 -6.95 0.15
N ARG A 623 2.57 -5.98 -0.71
CA ARG A 623 1.59 -5.36 -1.62
C ARG A 623 1.38 -6.17 -2.91
N LYS A 624 2.46 -6.76 -3.45
CA LYS A 624 2.54 -7.59 -4.66
C LYS A 624 1.86 -7.02 -5.92
N ALA A 625 1.52 -5.73 -5.94
CA ALA A 625 0.92 -5.06 -7.09
C ALA A 625 1.15 -3.53 -7.10
N SER A 626 1.07 -2.92 -8.29
CA SER A 626 1.04 -1.47 -8.54
C SER A 626 -0.22 -1.03 -9.29
N SER A 627 -0.53 0.27 -9.26
CA SER A 627 -1.59 0.88 -10.09
C SER A 627 -1.17 0.95 -11.56
N PHE A 628 -1.89 0.23 -12.42
CA PHE A 628 -1.75 0.32 -13.87
C PHE A 628 -3.00 0.97 -14.46
N VAL A 629 -2.84 2.10 -15.15
CA VAL A 629 -3.97 2.83 -15.74
C VAL A 629 -4.08 2.55 -17.23
N LEU A 630 -5.32 2.40 -17.68
CA LEU A 630 -5.71 2.30 -19.08
C LEU A 630 -6.57 3.54 -19.38
N THR A 631 -5.97 4.55 -20.02
CA THR A 631 -6.67 5.80 -20.38
C THR A 631 -6.67 6.01 -21.90
N PRO A 632 -7.52 6.90 -22.43
CA PRO A 632 -7.55 7.21 -23.86
C PRO A 632 -6.22 7.72 -24.44
N LEU A 633 -5.44 8.46 -23.65
CA LEU A 633 -4.18 9.05 -24.10
C LEU A 633 -2.97 8.16 -23.81
N HIS A 634 -2.88 7.59 -22.60
CA HIS A 634 -1.73 6.77 -22.20
C HIS A 634 -2.13 5.54 -21.37
N CYS A 635 -1.37 4.46 -21.54
CA CYS A 635 -1.42 3.25 -20.72
C CYS A 635 -0.08 3.03 -20.03
N GLY A 636 -0.10 2.60 -18.77
CA GLY A 636 1.13 2.30 -18.02
C GLY A 636 0.99 2.39 -16.51
N ALA A 637 2.11 2.27 -15.82
CA ALA A 637 2.25 2.45 -14.38
C ALA A 637 3.53 3.25 -14.09
N GLU A 638 3.68 3.72 -12.85
CA GLU A 638 4.87 4.49 -12.45
C GLU A 638 6.16 3.71 -12.62
N ASP A 639 6.12 2.42 -12.29
CA ASP A 639 7.30 1.55 -12.22
C ASP A 639 7.85 1.18 -13.60
N VAL A 640 6.97 1.07 -14.60
CA VAL A 640 7.31 0.68 -15.97
C VAL A 640 7.22 1.84 -16.97
N GLY A 641 6.76 3.00 -16.51
CA GLY A 641 6.48 4.18 -17.34
C GLY A 641 5.22 4.06 -18.18
N TYR A 642 4.91 5.13 -18.93
CA TYR A 642 3.68 5.27 -19.69
C TYR A 642 3.92 5.31 -21.20
N ARG A 643 2.99 4.73 -21.98
CA ARG A 643 3.00 4.68 -23.44
C ARG A 643 1.73 5.26 -24.02
N ALA A 644 1.82 5.92 -25.17
CA ALA A 644 0.65 6.44 -25.86
C ALA A 644 -0.29 5.29 -26.28
N THR A 645 -1.57 5.39 -25.91
CA THR A 645 -2.57 4.32 -26.11
C THR A 645 -2.69 3.90 -27.57
N GLY A 646 -2.64 4.85 -28.50
CA GLY A 646 -2.73 4.58 -29.94
C GLY A 646 -1.57 3.76 -30.55
N LYS A 647 -0.47 3.54 -29.82
CA LYS A 647 0.66 2.68 -30.23
C LYS A 647 0.88 1.49 -29.28
N TYR A 648 0.28 1.51 -28.10
CA TYR A 648 0.42 0.47 -27.09
C TYR A 648 -0.34 -0.80 -27.48
N ALA A 649 0.21 -1.98 -27.17
CA ALA A 649 -0.43 -3.28 -27.41
C ALA A 649 -0.93 -3.47 -28.87
N GLY A 650 -0.21 -2.90 -29.85
CA GLY A 650 -0.54 -2.99 -31.28
C GLY A 650 -1.46 -1.88 -31.77
N GLY A 651 -1.81 -0.91 -30.90
CA GLY A 651 -2.61 0.26 -31.24
C GLY A 651 -4.12 0.04 -31.27
N ASN A 652 -4.58 -1.18 -30.98
CA ASN A 652 -5.97 -1.62 -31.11
C ASN A 652 -6.57 -2.02 -29.75
N LEU A 653 -6.14 -1.38 -28.66
CA LEU A 653 -6.70 -1.65 -27.34
C LEU A 653 -8.13 -1.08 -27.28
N THR A 654 -9.12 -1.93 -27.07
CA THR A 654 -10.53 -1.54 -26.98
C THR A 654 -10.97 -1.29 -25.53
N LEU A 655 -12.05 -0.51 -25.38
CA LEU A 655 -12.68 -0.23 -24.10
C LEU A 655 -13.13 -1.53 -23.41
N GLY A 656 -13.74 -2.46 -24.16
CA GLY A 656 -14.16 -3.75 -23.64
C GLY A 656 -13.01 -4.60 -23.09
N THR A 657 -11.85 -4.58 -23.75
CA THR A 657 -10.64 -5.25 -23.22
C THR A 657 -10.16 -4.57 -21.93
N ALA A 658 -10.10 -3.24 -21.89
CA ALA A 658 -9.65 -2.51 -20.71
C ALA A 658 -10.54 -2.78 -19.48
N VAL A 659 -11.86 -2.78 -19.67
CA VAL A 659 -12.84 -3.07 -18.61
C VAL A 659 -12.75 -4.54 -18.16
N ALA A 660 -12.59 -5.48 -19.09
CA ALA A 660 -12.42 -6.89 -18.75
C ALA A 660 -11.13 -7.16 -17.96
N ILE A 661 -10.04 -6.43 -18.25
CA ILE A 661 -8.80 -6.48 -17.47
C ILE A 661 -9.05 -5.91 -16.06
N SER A 662 -9.70 -4.75 -15.96
CA SER A 662 -10.04 -4.11 -14.69
C SER A 662 -10.99 -4.94 -13.83
N GLY A 663 -11.81 -5.81 -14.43
CA GLY A 663 -12.74 -6.73 -13.75
C GLY A 663 -12.24 -8.17 -13.58
N ALA A 664 -10.95 -8.43 -13.83
CA ALA A 664 -10.36 -9.77 -13.80
C ALA A 664 -10.11 -10.31 -12.37
N ALA A 665 -11.16 -10.39 -11.55
CA ALA A 665 -11.07 -10.72 -10.13
C ALA A 665 -10.54 -12.16 -9.87
N ALA A 666 -10.91 -13.11 -10.74
CA ALA A 666 -10.40 -14.49 -10.67
C ALA A 666 -9.14 -14.66 -11.54
N ASN A 667 -7.96 -14.46 -10.96
CA ASN A 667 -6.66 -14.61 -11.63
C ASN A 667 -5.64 -15.34 -10.74
N PRO A 668 -4.69 -16.13 -11.26
CA PRO A 668 -3.68 -16.80 -10.43
C PRO A 668 -2.82 -15.84 -9.61
N ASN A 669 -2.58 -14.64 -10.13
CA ASN A 669 -1.87 -13.56 -9.43
C ASN A 669 -2.87 -12.42 -9.16
N MET A 670 -3.12 -12.13 -7.88
CA MET A 670 -4.16 -11.21 -7.38
C MET A 670 -3.58 -10.16 -6.43
N GLY A 671 -2.41 -9.59 -6.75
CA GLY A 671 -1.72 -8.65 -5.85
C GLY A 671 -1.56 -9.22 -4.43
N TYR A 672 -2.03 -8.50 -3.42
CA TYR A 672 -1.92 -8.88 -2.00
C TYR A 672 -2.58 -10.22 -1.65
N HIS A 673 -3.55 -10.69 -2.44
CA HIS A 673 -4.21 -11.99 -2.28
C HIS A 673 -3.45 -13.17 -2.91
N SER A 674 -2.34 -12.92 -3.61
CA SER A 674 -1.61 -13.98 -4.32
C SER A 674 -1.01 -15.01 -3.37
N SER A 675 -1.38 -16.29 -3.57
CA SER A 675 -0.70 -17.43 -2.96
C SER A 675 -0.18 -18.37 -4.05
N PRO A 676 1.13 -18.75 -4.04
CA PRO A 676 1.69 -19.65 -5.04
C PRO A 676 0.93 -20.99 -5.18
N PRO A 677 0.44 -21.61 -4.08
CA PRO A 677 -0.34 -22.84 -4.18
C PRO A 677 -1.69 -22.65 -4.91
N LEU A 678 -2.44 -21.58 -4.63
CA LEU A 678 -3.69 -21.30 -5.33
C LEU A 678 -3.44 -20.91 -6.79
N ALA A 679 -2.38 -20.14 -7.05
CA ALA A 679 -1.96 -19.78 -8.41
C ALA A 679 -1.71 -21.01 -9.28
N PHE A 680 -1.07 -22.05 -8.72
CA PHE A 680 -0.87 -23.33 -9.40
C PHE A 680 -2.21 -23.97 -9.81
N LEU A 681 -3.16 -24.09 -8.87
CA LEU A 681 -4.47 -24.68 -9.15
C LEU A 681 -5.22 -23.87 -10.21
N MET A 682 -5.34 -22.56 -10.02
CA MET A 682 -6.07 -21.70 -10.94
C MET A 682 -5.47 -21.72 -12.35
N THR A 683 -4.14 -21.78 -12.47
CA THR A 683 -3.48 -21.88 -13.78
C THR A 683 -3.75 -23.23 -14.45
N VAL A 684 -3.64 -24.34 -13.72
CA VAL A 684 -3.91 -25.70 -14.26
C VAL A 684 -5.37 -25.84 -14.71
N PHE A 685 -6.31 -25.28 -13.95
CA PHE A 685 -7.74 -25.28 -14.29
C PHE A 685 -8.14 -24.12 -15.20
N ASN A 686 -7.20 -23.35 -15.74
CA ASN A 686 -7.46 -22.23 -16.63
C ASN A 686 -8.47 -21.21 -16.06
N VAL A 687 -8.55 -21.08 -14.73
CA VAL A 687 -9.33 -20.07 -14.02
C VAL A 687 -8.52 -18.77 -14.00
N ARG A 688 -8.37 -18.16 -15.18
CA ARG A 688 -7.53 -16.99 -15.42
C ARG A 688 -8.30 -15.96 -16.25
N LEU A 689 -8.63 -14.85 -15.60
CA LEU A 689 -9.18 -13.66 -16.23
C LEU A 689 -8.13 -12.58 -16.49
N GLY A 690 -6.93 -12.67 -15.92
CA GLY A 690 -5.87 -11.67 -16.13
C GLY A 690 -5.34 -11.66 -17.56
N TRP A 691 -4.56 -10.63 -17.87
CA TRP A 691 -4.05 -10.38 -19.21
C TRP A 691 -2.55 -10.12 -19.21
N TRP A 692 -1.81 -10.82 -20.07
CA TRP A 692 -0.40 -10.52 -20.32
C TRP A 692 -0.26 -9.41 -21.36
N ALA A 693 0.11 -8.21 -20.90
CA ALA A 693 0.29 -7.04 -21.75
C ALA A 693 1.78 -6.77 -22.03
N GLY A 694 2.10 -6.15 -23.17
CA GLY A 694 3.48 -5.76 -23.48
C GLY A 694 4.02 -4.77 -22.44
N ASN A 695 5.20 -5.05 -21.87
CA ASN A 695 5.75 -4.21 -20.81
C ASN A 695 6.13 -2.80 -21.33
N PRO A 696 5.54 -1.70 -20.80
CA PRO A 696 5.88 -0.32 -21.17
C PRO A 696 7.37 0.02 -21.11
N ALA A 697 8.13 -0.57 -20.17
CA ALA A 697 9.56 -0.34 -20.02
C ALA A 697 10.41 -1.05 -21.09
N HIS A 698 9.89 -2.13 -21.68
CA HIS A 698 10.62 -2.93 -22.66
C HIS A 698 10.66 -2.23 -24.02
N GLN A 699 11.77 -2.31 -24.76
CA GLN A 699 11.97 -1.53 -26.00
C GLN A 699 11.02 -1.92 -27.15
N HIS A 700 10.75 -3.21 -27.32
CA HIS A 700 9.98 -3.72 -28.47
C HIS A 700 8.66 -4.40 -28.08
N ALA A 701 8.56 -4.92 -26.87
CA ALA A 701 7.43 -5.79 -26.49
C ALA A 701 6.17 -4.99 -26.14
N TRP A 702 6.30 -3.72 -25.74
CA TRP A 702 5.17 -2.83 -25.44
C TRP A 702 4.19 -2.61 -26.60
N GLN A 703 4.63 -2.84 -27.84
CA GLN A 703 3.78 -2.76 -29.03
C GLN A 703 3.07 -4.07 -29.36
N LEU A 704 3.34 -5.14 -28.62
CA LEU A 704 2.72 -6.44 -28.84
C LEU A 704 1.51 -6.59 -27.90
N ALA A 705 0.39 -7.06 -28.43
CA ALA A 705 -0.84 -7.28 -27.65
C ALA A 705 -0.70 -8.37 -26.57
N GLY A 706 0.22 -9.31 -26.78
CA GLY A 706 0.51 -10.43 -25.88
C GLY A 706 1.72 -11.25 -26.36
N PRO A 707 2.15 -12.24 -25.57
CA PRO A 707 3.32 -13.06 -25.88
C PRO A 707 3.04 -14.04 -27.02
N ARG A 708 3.92 -14.07 -28.03
CA ARG A 708 3.85 -15.04 -29.15
C ARG A 708 4.16 -16.47 -28.73
N PHE A 709 4.89 -16.64 -27.62
CA PHE A 709 5.23 -17.94 -27.06
C PHE A 709 4.80 -17.98 -25.60
N GLY A 710 3.69 -18.67 -25.34
CA GLY A 710 2.97 -18.62 -24.06
C GLY A 710 3.57 -19.43 -22.92
N LEU A 711 4.34 -20.49 -23.19
CA LEU A 711 4.75 -21.48 -22.18
C LEU A 711 5.51 -20.86 -21.02
N ARG A 712 6.44 -19.94 -21.29
CA ARG A 712 7.17 -19.23 -20.24
C ARG A 712 6.21 -18.50 -19.30
N TYR A 713 5.32 -17.68 -19.86
CA TYR A 713 4.39 -16.86 -19.08
C TYR A 713 3.33 -17.71 -18.34
N LEU A 714 2.95 -18.86 -18.91
CA LEU A 714 2.08 -19.82 -18.25
C LEU A 714 2.78 -20.49 -17.05
N VAL A 715 4.09 -20.78 -17.16
CA VAL A 715 4.90 -21.27 -16.04
C VAL A 715 5.14 -20.18 -15.00
N ASP A 716 5.43 -18.95 -15.43
CA ASP A 716 5.61 -17.81 -14.54
C ASP A 716 4.31 -17.54 -13.74
N GLU A 717 3.15 -17.65 -14.38
CA GLU A 717 1.84 -17.53 -13.72
C GLU A 717 1.58 -18.69 -12.74
N LEU A 718 1.90 -19.93 -13.14
CA LEU A 718 1.75 -21.15 -12.33
C LEU A 718 2.63 -21.14 -11.08
N LEU A 719 3.82 -20.54 -11.15
CA LEU A 719 4.78 -20.46 -10.05
C LEU A 719 4.73 -19.14 -9.27
N GLY A 720 3.89 -18.18 -9.68
CA GLY A 720 3.81 -16.86 -9.06
C GLY A 720 5.06 -15.99 -9.28
N LEU A 721 5.73 -16.14 -10.42
CA LEU A 721 6.98 -15.46 -10.77
C LEU A 721 6.78 -14.20 -11.61
N THR A 722 5.70 -13.46 -11.36
CA THR A 722 5.41 -12.20 -12.08
C THR A 722 6.30 -11.06 -11.55
N ASP A 723 6.94 -10.33 -12.47
CA ASP A 723 7.86 -9.22 -12.17
C ASP A 723 7.75 -8.07 -13.20
N GLU A 724 8.33 -6.90 -12.87
CA GLU A 724 8.36 -5.73 -13.75
C GLU A 724 9.45 -5.78 -14.83
N ALA A 725 10.40 -6.70 -14.73
CA ALA A 725 11.56 -6.80 -15.62
C ALA A 725 11.27 -7.60 -16.90
N SER A 726 10.24 -8.44 -16.88
CA SER A 726 9.84 -9.30 -17.98
C SER A 726 9.33 -8.52 -19.20
N ALA A 727 9.52 -9.07 -20.41
CA ALA A 727 9.07 -8.42 -21.65
C ALA A 727 7.55 -8.18 -21.71
N PHE A 728 6.78 -8.97 -20.97
CA PHE A 728 5.33 -8.81 -20.79
C PHE A 728 5.03 -8.79 -19.30
N VAL A 729 4.03 -8.00 -18.92
CA VAL A 729 3.55 -7.84 -17.54
C VAL A 729 2.16 -8.44 -17.39
N ASN A 730 1.87 -8.97 -16.20
CA ASN A 730 0.57 -9.56 -15.90
C ASN A 730 -0.34 -8.50 -15.25
N LEU A 731 -1.48 -8.22 -15.90
CA LEU A 731 -2.50 -7.29 -15.43
C LEU A 731 -3.72 -8.06 -14.91
N SER A 732 -4.34 -7.55 -13.85
CA SER A 732 -5.55 -8.12 -13.24
C SER A 732 -6.48 -7.03 -12.69
N ASP A 733 -7.52 -7.43 -11.96
CA ASP A 733 -8.52 -6.51 -11.38
C ASP A 733 -7.87 -5.34 -10.62
N GLY A 734 -8.35 -4.12 -10.86
CA GLY A 734 -7.84 -2.93 -10.17
C GLY A 734 -7.98 -2.99 -8.65
N GLY A 735 -8.98 -3.75 -8.15
CA GLY A 735 -9.21 -3.99 -6.73
C GLY A 735 -8.09 -4.79 -6.05
N HIS A 736 -7.28 -5.53 -6.81
CA HIS A 736 -6.06 -6.15 -6.26
C HIS A 736 -4.99 -5.13 -5.88
N PHE A 737 -5.10 -3.87 -6.35
CA PHE A 737 -4.32 -2.74 -5.86
C PHE A 737 -5.18 -1.81 -4.99
N GLU A 738 -6.24 -1.20 -5.52
CA GLU A 738 -7.09 -0.25 -4.78
C GLU A 738 -8.51 -0.27 -5.34
N ASN A 739 -9.49 -0.71 -4.55
CA ASN A 739 -10.82 -1.07 -5.03
C ASN A 739 -11.79 0.11 -5.23
N LEU A 740 -11.57 1.26 -4.59
CA LEU A 740 -12.46 2.43 -4.72
C LEU A 740 -12.18 3.26 -5.97
N GLY A 741 -10.96 3.20 -6.52
CA GLY A 741 -10.53 4.01 -7.67
C GLY A 741 -10.19 5.45 -7.29
N ILE A 742 -10.02 5.77 -6.00
CA ILE A 742 -9.69 7.12 -5.54
C ILE A 742 -8.20 7.43 -5.66
N TYR A 743 -7.33 6.41 -5.63
CA TYR A 743 -5.88 6.59 -5.63
C TYR A 743 -5.41 7.41 -6.83
N GLU A 744 -5.87 7.07 -8.04
CA GLU A 744 -5.50 7.75 -9.28
C GLU A 744 -6.12 9.15 -9.43
N LEU A 745 -7.22 9.44 -8.72
CA LEU A 745 -7.81 10.79 -8.64
C LEU A 745 -6.99 11.69 -7.71
N VAL A 746 -6.58 11.16 -6.55
CA VAL A 746 -5.70 11.85 -5.60
C VAL A 746 -4.34 12.14 -6.24
N ARG A 747 -3.80 11.17 -7.00
CA ARG A 747 -2.56 11.33 -7.78
C ARG A 747 -2.63 12.47 -8.80
N ARG A 748 -3.82 12.69 -9.39
CA ARG A 748 -4.12 13.78 -10.34
C ARG A 748 -4.49 15.11 -9.66
N ARG A 749 -4.35 15.20 -8.33
CA ARG A 749 -4.69 16.38 -7.52
C ARG A 749 -6.13 16.85 -7.72
N CYS A 750 -7.09 15.92 -7.79
CA CYS A 750 -8.50 16.30 -7.82
C CYS A 750 -8.87 17.00 -6.50
N ARG A 751 -9.22 18.29 -6.57
CA ARG A 751 -9.63 19.07 -5.38
C ARG A 751 -10.93 18.51 -4.81
N PHE A 752 -11.83 18.03 -5.66
CA PHE A 752 -13.12 17.48 -5.26
C PHE A 752 -13.24 16.05 -5.76
N ILE A 753 -13.52 15.10 -4.86
CA ILE A 753 -13.68 13.68 -5.19
C ILE A 753 -15.01 13.18 -4.63
N ILE A 754 -15.79 12.52 -5.47
CA ILE A 754 -16.96 11.72 -5.08
C ILE A 754 -16.58 10.25 -5.27
N ALA A 755 -16.58 9.48 -4.19
CA ALA A 755 -16.27 8.05 -4.23
C ALA A 755 -17.52 7.24 -3.90
N CYS A 756 -17.91 6.34 -4.80
CA CYS A 756 -19.11 5.53 -4.65
C CYS A 756 -18.72 4.07 -4.41
N ASP A 757 -18.97 3.62 -3.18
CA ASP A 757 -18.64 2.29 -2.69
C ASP A 757 -19.87 1.35 -2.74
N GLY A 758 -19.95 0.61 -3.85
CA GLY A 758 -20.83 -0.55 -4.04
C GLY A 758 -20.15 -1.89 -3.72
N GLY A 759 -19.00 -1.84 -3.06
CA GLY A 759 -18.24 -3.00 -2.59
C GLY A 759 -18.99 -3.76 -1.48
N GLN A 760 -18.66 -5.04 -1.37
CA GLN A 760 -19.20 -5.90 -0.31
C GLN A 760 -18.47 -5.57 0.99
N ASP A 761 -19.20 -5.06 1.97
CA ASP A 761 -18.67 -4.79 3.32
C ASP A 761 -19.79 -5.00 4.32
N GLY A 762 -20.15 -6.29 4.51
CA GLY A 762 -21.31 -6.68 5.31
C GLY A 762 -21.26 -6.14 6.74
N ASP A 763 -20.07 -5.98 7.31
CA ASP A 763 -19.87 -5.49 8.68
C ASP A 763 -19.52 -4.00 8.77
N LEU A 764 -19.49 -3.29 7.63
CA LEU A 764 -19.15 -1.86 7.54
C LEU A 764 -17.83 -1.57 8.28
N THR A 765 -16.82 -2.35 7.94
CA THR A 765 -15.45 -2.24 8.48
C THR A 765 -14.63 -1.18 7.75
N PHE A 766 -15.02 -0.84 6.51
CA PHE A 766 -14.38 0.12 5.62
C PHE A 766 -12.93 -0.24 5.26
N GLU A 767 -12.65 -1.53 5.04
CA GLU A 767 -11.30 -2.02 4.71
C GLU A 767 -10.75 -1.35 3.45
N ASP A 768 -11.55 -1.27 2.37
CA ASP A 768 -11.16 -0.66 1.10
C ASP A 768 -10.78 0.82 1.25
N LEU A 769 -11.58 1.59 2.00
CA LEU A 769 -11.29 2.99 2.31
C LEU A 769 -10.02 3.12 3.15
N GLY A 770 -9.87 2.32 4.20
CA GLY A 770 -8.66 2.30 5.03
C GLY A 770 -7.41 1.93 4.22
N ASN A 771 -7.53 0.99 3.28
CA ASN A 771 -6.48 0.60 2.34
C ASN A 771 -6.08 1.76 1.41
N ALA A 772 -7.06 2.46 0.82
CA ALA A 772 -6.81 3.58 -0.06
C ALA A 772 -6.13 4.75 0.67
N ILE A 773 -6.61 5.12 1.88
CA ILE A 773 -6.01 6.19 2.70
C ILE A 773 -4.54 5.87 3.03
N ARG A 774 -4.23 4.63 3.44
CA ARG A 774 -2.85 4.21 3.75
C ARG A 774 -1.94 4.31 2.53
N LYS A 775 -2.43 3.91 1.34
CA LYS A 775 -1.67 4.01 0.09
C LYS A 775 -1.43 5.47 -0.31
N CYS A 776 -2.46 6.32 -0.32
CA CYS A 776 -2.30 7.76 -0.60
C CYS A 776 -1.30 8.45 0.34
N ARG A 777 -1.31 8.09 1.64
CA ARG A 777 -0.36 8.65 2.61
C ARG A 777 1.08 8.20 2.35
N THR A 778 1.27 6.91 2.09
CA THR A 778 2.61 6.32 1.93
C THR A 778 3.24 6.66 0.59
N ASP A 779 2.43 6.67 -0.47
CA ASP A 779 2.93 6.72 -1.86
C ASP A 779 2.86 8.15 -2.44
N LEU A 780 1.84 8.94 -2.04
CA LEU A 780 1.57 10.28 -2.58
C LEU A 780 1.77 11.41 -1.56
N ALA A 781 2.27 11.09 -0.36
CA ALA A 781 2.43 12.02 0.77
C ALA A 781 1.16 12.85 1.06
N THR A 782 -0.03 12.26 0.83
CA THR A 782 -1.31 12.95 0.93
C THR A 782 -2.15 12.31 2.03
N ASP A 783 -2.60 13.09 3.01
CA ASP A 783 -3.41 12.61 4.12
C ASP A 783 -4.90 12.85 3.84
N ILE A 784 -5.73 11.81 4.06
CA ILE A 784 -7.19 11.89 3.93
C ILE A 784 -7.77 11.67 5.31
N ARG A 785 -8.54 12.65 5.80
CA ARG A 785 -9.23 12.59 7.10
C ARG A 785 -10.72 12.54 6.87
N ILE A 786 -11.35 11.46 7.29
CA ILE A 786 -12.77 11.21 7.12
C ILE A 786 -13.29 10.44 8.33
N ASP A 787 -14.44 10.84 8.86
CA ASP A 787 -15.11 10.14 9.95
C ASP A 787 -16.25 9.29 9.38
N VAL A 788 -16.12 7.97 9.51
CA VAL A 788 -17.10 6.99 9.03
C VAL A 788 -17.99 6.45 10.15
N THR A 789 -17.89 7.00 11.36
CA THR A 789 -18.70 6.56 12.51
C THR A 789 -20.20 6.58 12.21
N PRO A 790 -20.78 7.62 11.57
CA PRO A 790 -22.20 7.63 11.21
C PRO A 790 -22.62 6.54 10.20
N LEU A 791 -21.66 6.00 9.45
CA LEU A 791 -21.90 4.93 8.48
C LEU A 791 -21.86 3.54 9.11
N ARG A 792 -21.40 3.39 10.36
CA ARG A 792 -21.40 2.09 11.05
C ARG A 792 -22.82 1.64 11.39
N LYS A 793 -23.01 0.33 11.50
CA LYS A 793 -24.28 -0.26 11.96
C LYS A 793 -24.64 0.27 13.36
N GLN A 794 -25.90 0.63 13.54
CA GLN A 794 -26.45 0.92 14.86
C GLN A 794 -26.56 -0.37 15.70
N ALA A 795 -26.52 -0.24 17.02
CA ALA A 795 -26.67 -1.39 17.91
C ALA A 795 -27.99 -2.14 17.62
N ASP A 796 -27.90 -3.46 17.49
CA ASP A 796 -29.03 -4.36 17.18
C ASP A 796 -29.77 -4.09 15.86
N SER A 797 -29.14 -3.40 14.90
CA SER A 797 -29.72 -3.08 13.59
C SER A 797 -28.74 -3.32 12.45
N VAL A 798 -29.27 -3.66 11.26
CA VAL A 798 -28.49 -3.68 10.01
C VAL A 798 -28.32 -2.29 9.40
N ARG A 799 -28.95 -1.26 9.99
CA ARG A 799 -29.00 0.10 9.46
C ARG A 799 -27.85 0.97 9.97
N SER A 800 -27.35 1.84 9.10
CA SER A 800 -26.47 2.95 9.44
C SER A 800 -27.26 4.21 9.77
N SER A 801 -26.59 5.23 10.31
CA SER A 801 -27.26 6.52 10.55
C SER A 801 -27.32 7.36 9.28
N TRP A 802 -26.26 7.32 8.46
CA TRP A 802 -26.16 8.05 7.19
C TRP A 802 -25.77 7.14 6.01
N HIS A 803 -25.87 7.70 4.81
CA HIS A 803 -25.42 7.09 3.55
C HIS A 803 -24.06 7.57 3.06
N CYS A 804 -23.57 8.69 3.59
CA CYS A 804 -22.27 9.22 3.22
C CYS A 804 -21.45 9.69 4.42
N ALA A 805 -20.15 9.89 4.15
CA ALA A 805 -19.24 10.61 5.01
C ALA A 805 -18.47 11.64 4.16
N VAL A 806 -18.22 12.82 4.70
CA VAL A 806 -17.47 13.88 4.01
C VAL A 806 -16.17 14.15 4.75
N GLY A 807 -15.05 13.94 4.05
CA GLY A 807 -13.70 14.11 4.56
C GLY A 807 -12.91 15.22 3.88
N ARG A 808 -11.75 15.54 4.45
CA ARG A 808 -10.77 16.48 3.86
C ARG A 808 -9.53 15.77 3.36
N ILE A 809 -9.05 16.21 2.20
CA ILE A 809 -7.81 15.76 1.57
C ILE A 809 -6.76 16.85 1.77
N HIS A 810 -5.62 16.51 2.37
CA HIS A 810 -4.51 17.42 2.55
C HIS A 810 -3.39 17.11 1.56
N TYR A 811 -3.34 17.89 0.49
CA TYR A 811 -2.26 17.87 -0.49
C TYR A 811 -1.08 18.73 0.00
N PRO A 812 0.17 18.27 -0.14
CA PRO A 812 1.34 19.09 0.15
C PRO A 812 1.38 20.34 -0.74
N ASP A 813 1.60 21.51 -0.14
CA ASP A 813 1.79 22.81 -0.83
C ASP A 813 0.61 23.28 -1.72
N GLU A 814 -0.56 22.67 -1.59
CA GLU A 814 -1.77 22.97 -2.37
C GLU A 814 -3.00 23.17 -1.45
N PRO A 815 -4.07 23.83 -1.94
CA PRO A 815 -5.31 23.94 -1.19
C PRO A 815 -5.88 22.56 -0.82
N SER A 816 -6.48 22.47 0.38
CA SER A 816 -7.16 21.24 0.78
C SER A 816 -8.32 20.89 -0.15
N GLY A 817 -8.47 19.59 -0.42
CA GLY A 817 -9.59 19.03 -1.16
C GLY A 817 -10.67 18.44 -0.25
N THR A 818 -11.79 18.04 -0.87
CA THR A 818 -12.94 17.41 -0.21
C THR A 818 -13.22 16.04 -0.83
N LEU A 819 -13.41 15.03 0.02
CA LEU A 819 -13.83 13.69 -0.37
C LEU A 819 -15.27 13.45 0.12
N VAL A 820 -16.20 13.22 -0.78
CA VAL A 820 -17.55 12.72 -0.46
C VAL A 820 -17.55 11.22 -0.71
N TYR A 821 -17.66 10.42 0.35
CA TYR A 821 -17.67 8.97 0.28
C TYR A 821 -19.11 8.45 0.49
N LEU A 822 -19.69 7.89 -0.56
CA LEU A 822 -21.00 7.25 -0.55
C LEU A 822 -20.82 5.75 -0.32
N LYS A 823 -21.57 5.16 0.62
CA LYS A 823 -21.60 3.71 0.83
C LYS A 823 -22.98 3.18 0.47
N ALA A 824 -23.04 2.04 -0.23
CA ALA A 824 -24.26 1.26 -0.29
C ALA A 824 -24.64 0.81 1.14
N SER A 825 -25.58 1.51 1.76
CA SER A 825 -26.03 1.31 3.15
C SER A 825 -27.54 1.54 3.26
N LEU A 826 -28.14 1.10 4.36
CA LEU A 826 -29.55 1.31 4.66
C LEU A 826 -29.70 2.19 5.90
N THR A 827 -30.47 3.27 5.86
CA THR A 827 -30.81 4.13 7.00
C THR A 827 -32.27 3.97 7.44
N GLY A 828 -33.14 3.47 6.55
CA GLY A 828 -34.57 3.30 6.79
C GLY A 828 -35.44 4.38 6.13
N ASP A 829 -34.85 5.36 5.45
CA ASP A 829 -35.54 6.40 4.68
C ASP A 829 -35.74 6.01 3.19
N GLU A 830 -35.34 4.80 2.81
CA GLU A 830 -35.40 4.32 1.43
C GLU A 830 -36.85 4.09 0.95
N PRO A 831 -37.06 4.05 -0.38
CA PRO A 831 -38.33 3.65 -0.96
C PRO A 831 -38.86 2.30 -0.43
N THR A 832 -40.17 2.18 -0.33
CA THR A 832 -40.85 1.01 0.28
C THR A 832 -40.51 -0.31 -0.39
N ASP A 833 -40.32 -0.32 -1.71
CA ASP A 833 -39.89 -1.49 -2.49
C ASP A 833 -38.47 -1.96 -2.10
N VAL A 834 -37.54 -1.03 -1.93
CA VAL A 834 -36.16 -1.32 -1.46
C VAL A 834 -36.19 -1.86 -0.04
N LEU A 835 -36.96 -1.25 0.86
CA LEU A 835 -37.12 -1.73 2.24
C LEU A 835 -37.77 -3.12 2.30
N ASN A 836 -38.75 -3.40 1.44
CA ASN A 836 -39.37 -4.71 1.35
C ASN A 836 -38.36 -5.76 0.87
N TYR A 837 -37.59 -5.46 -0.18
CA TYR A 837 -36.52 -6.35 -0.67
C TYR A 837 -35.50 -6.67 0.42
N ALA A 838 -35.05 -5.64 1.17
CA ALA A 838 -34.11 -5.79 2.28
C ALA A 838 -34.69 -6.67 3.42
N SER A 839 -36.00 -6.59 3.69
CA SER A 839 -36.63 -7.42 4.73
C SER A 839 -36.67 -8.91 4.39
N VAL A 840 -36.72 -9.25 3.09
CA VAL A 840 -36.71 -10.64 2.60
C VAL A 840 -35.28 -11.14 2.34
N ASN A 841 -34.32 -10.24 2.12
CA ASN A 841 -32.92 -10.56 1.79
C ASN A 841 -31.95 -9.90 2.79
N PRO A 842 -31.63 -10.58 3.93
CA PRO A 842 -30.82 -9.98 5.00
C PRO A 842 -29.38 -9.60 4.61
N GLU A 843 -28.84 -10.19 3.55
CA GLU A 843 -27.51 -9.85 3.03
C GLU A 843 -27.50 -8.56 2.21
N PHE A 844 -28.65 -8.03 1.77
CA PHE A 844 -28.73 -6.78 1.03
C PHE A 844 -28.38 -5.59 1.94
N PRO A 845 -27.56 -4.60 1.49
CA PRO A 845 -27.00 -4.39 0.15
C PRO A 845 -25.56 -4.92 -0.02
N HIS A 846 -25.18 -5.99 0.67
CA HIS A 846 -23.84 -6.58 0.72
C HIS A 846 -23.80 -8.06 0.33
N GLN A 847 -24.69 -8.49 -0.58
CA GLN A 847 -24.67 -9.85 -1.13
C GLN A 847 -23.30 -10.19 -1.75
N PRO A 848 -22.87 -11.46 -1.76
CA PRO A 848 -21.52 -11.85 -2.18
C PRO A 848 -21.14 -11.37 -3.59
N THR A 849 -19.91 -10.89 -3.76
CA THR A 849 -19.38 -10.51 -5.09
C THR A 849 -19.30 -11.71 -6.07
N GLY A 850 -19.33 -12.94 -5.57
CA GLY A 850 -19.43 -14.14 -6.41
C GLY A 850 -20.80 -14.31 -7.10
N ASP A 851 -21.85 -13.65 -6.61
CA ASP A 851 -23.14 -13.63 -7.29
C ASP A 851 -23.11 -12.68 -8.49
N GLN A 852 -23.13 -13.28 -9.68
CA GLN A 852 -23.11 -12.58 -10.97
C GLN A 852 -24.42 -12.79 -11.75
N TRP A 853 -25.44 -13.41 -11.15
CA TRP A 853 -26.69 -13.81 -11.81
C TRP A 853 -27.90 -13.06 -11.24
N PHE A 854 -27.89 -11.72 -11.36
CA PHE A 854 -28.96 -10.89 -10.79
C PHE A 854 -30.30 -11.16 -11.45
N ASP A 855 -31.34 -11.34 -10.62
CA ASP A 855 -32.72 -11.24 -11.07
C ASP A 855 -33.17 -9.78 -11.22
N GLU A 856 -34.36 -9.58 -11.77
CA GLU A 856 -34.90 -8.24 -12.02
C GLU A 856 -35.14 -7.45 -10.73
N SER A 857 -35.66 -8.09 -9.68
CA SER A 857 -35.96 -7.46 -8.39
C SER A 857 -34.67 -6.99 -7.70
N GLN A 858 -33.62 -7.81 -7.73
CA GLN A 858 -32.30 -7.50 -7.20
C GLN A 858 -31.67 -6.34 -7.97
N PHE A 859 -31.73 -6.37 -9.31
CA PHE A 859 -31.23 -5.29 -10.15
C PHE A 859 -31.92 -3.96 -9.83
N GLU A 860 -33.25 -3.94 -9.80
CA GLU A 860 -34.02 -2.73 -9.53
C GLU A 860 -33.80 -2.21 -8.11
N SER A 861 -33.66 -3.10 -7.11
CA SER A 861 -33.41 -2.69 -5.72
C SER A 861 -32.05 -2.01 -5.53
N TYR A 862 -30.97 -2.52 -6.15
CA TYR A 862 -29.66 -1.84 -6.11
C TYR A 862 -29.66 -0.52 -6.88
N ARG A 863 -30.33 -0.48 -8.05
CA ARG A 863 -30.45 0.73 -8.87
C ARG A 863 -31.23 1.81 -8.11
N ALA A 864 -32.36 1.46 -7.51
CA ALA A 864 -33.19 2.37 -6.72
C ALA A 864 -32.43 2.87 -5.49
N LEU A 865 -31.73 1.99 -4.76
CA LEU A 865 -30.90 2.36 -3.62
C LEU A 865 -29.81 3.37 -4.00
N GLY A 866 -29.06 3.12 -5.08
CA GLY A 866 -28.02 4.04 -5.55
C GLY A 866 -28.57 5.41 -5.95
N CYS A 867 -29.74 5.43 -6.60
CA CYS A 867 -30.42 6.67 -6.97
C CYS A 867 -30.85 7.45 -5.71
N HIS A 868 -31.51 6.78 -4.77
CA HIS A 868 -31.95 7.35 -3.49
C HIS A 868 -30.78 7.97 -2.71
N ILE A 869 -29.68 7.24 -2.56
CA ILE A 869 -28.50 7.73 -1.84
C ILE A 869 -27.93 9.00 -2.52
N ALA A 870 -27.78 8.97 -3.85
CA ALA A 870 -27.26 10.13 -4.57
C ALA A 870 -28.20 11.33 -4.47
N THR A 871 -29.52 11.13 -4.56
CA THR A 871 -30.48 12.23 -4.40
C THR A 871 -30.45 12.79 -2.98
N THR A 872 -30.55 11.94 -1.96
CA THR A 872 -30.56 12.36 -0.55
C THR A 872 -29.29 13.13 -0.17
N VAL A 873 -28.12 12.69 -0.64
CA VAL A 873 -26.84 13.32 -0.29
C VAL A 873 -26.66 14.67 -0.97
N PHE A 874 -27.04 14.79 -2.26
CA PHE A 874 -26.73 15.98 -3.06
C PHE A 874 -27.87 17.01 -3.16
N GLU A 875 -29.12 16.63 -2.85
CA GLU A 875 -30.29 17.52 -2.89
C GLU A 875 -30.07 18.83 -2.11
N PRO A 876 -29.48 18.83 -0.89
CA PRO A 876 -29.27 20.08 -0.15
C PRO A 876 -28.36 21.09 -0.84
N ALA A 877 -27.51 20.63 -1.75
CA ALA A 877 -26.52 21.47 -2.45
C ALA A 877 -26.86 21.69 -3.93
N GLN A 878 -28.05 21.26 -4.39
CA GLN A 878 -28.44 21.32 -5.81
C GLN A 878 -28.45 22.74 -6.42
N ALA A 879 -28.73 23.75 -5.58
CA ALA A 879 -28.84 25.15 -6.00
C ALA A 879 -27.48 25.85 -6.16
N GLU A 880 -26.37 25.20 -5.76
CA GLU A 880 -25.06 25.83 -5.70
C GLU A 880 -24.46 26.08 -7.09
N THR A 881 -23.99 27.30 -7.33
CA THR A 881 -23.53 27.73 -8.66
C THR A 881 -22.05 27.50 -8.93
N SER A 882 -21.29 27.01 -7.93
CA SER A 882 -19.88 26.66 -8.06
C SER A 882 -19.58 25.29 -7.46
N ASN A 883 -18.42 24.70 -7.81
CA ASN A 883 -18.00 23.43 -7.23
C ASN A 883 -17.59 23.62 -5.78
N GLU A 884 -16.91 24.71 -5.45
CA GLU A 884 -16.52 24.99 -4.07
C GLU A 884 -17.74 25.13 -3.15
N ALA A 885 -18.76 25.87 -3.57
CA ALA A 885 -19.99 26.02 -2.80
C ALA A 885 -20.73 24.68 -2.63
N LEU A 886 -20.86 23.89 -3.70
CA LEU A 886 -21.45 22.54 -3.66
C LEU A 886 -20.80 21.68 -2.56
N PHE A 887 -19.48 21.52 -2.59
CA PHE A 887 -18.78 20.64 -1.65
C PHE A 887 -18.68 21.21 -0.23
N VAL A 888 -18.69 22.54 -0.07
CA VAL A 888 -18.79 23.17 1.26
C VAL A 888 -20.16 22.92 1.88
N THR A 889 -21.25 23.07 1.12
CA THR A 889 -22.62 22.79 1.59
C THR A 889 -22.77 21.31 1.96
N LEU A 890 -22.24 20.39 1.15
CA LEU A 890 -22.21 18.96 1.48
C LEU A 890 -21.44 18.68 2.78
N HIS A 891 -20.26 19.30 2.95
CA HIS A 891 -19.48 19.11 4.17
C HIS A 891 -20.20 19.63 5.42
N GLN A 892 -20.95 20.74 5.31
CA GLN A 892 -21.72 21.30 6.42
C GLN A 892 -22.93 20.43 6.78
N ASN A 893 -23.66 19.93 5.78
CA ASN A 893 -24.85 19.10 6.00
C ASN A 893 -24.51 17.72 6.55
N TRP A 894 -23.39 17.15 6.11
CA TRP A 894 -22.95 15.80 6.48
C TRP A 894 -21.75 15.83 7.44
N TYR A 895 -21.63 16.89 8.25
CA TYR A 895 -20.66 16.95 9.34
C TYR A 895 -21.24 16.23 10.57
N PRO A 896 -20.55 15.23 11.15
CA PRO A 896 -21.05 14.50 12.32
C PRO A 896 -21.55 15.47 13.40
N PRO A 897 -22.71 15.24 14.04
CA PRO A 897 -23.23 16.17 15.04
C PRO A 897 -22.23 16.33 16.19
N SER A 898 -22.19 17.52 16.79
CA SER A 898 -21.26 17.80 17.88
C SER A 898 -21.48 16.85 19.05
N SER A 899 -20.41 16.40 19.70
CA SER A 899 -20.51 15.47 20.85
C SER A 899 -21.46 15.96 21.96
N PRO A 900 -21.48 17.26 22.30
CA PRO A 900 -22.50 17.82 23.18
C PRO A 900 -23.82 17.95 22.42
N GLY A 901 -24.82 17.16 22.79
CA GLY A 901 -26.13 17.18 22.14
C GLY A 901 -26.83 18.54 22.18
N THR A 902 -27.84 18.71 21.31
CA THR A 902 -28.55 19.98 21.05
C THR A 902 -29.11 20.69 22.31
N ALA A 903 -29.42 19.95 23.37
CA ALA A 903 -29.97 20.51 24.61
C ALA A 903 -29.02 21.51 25.30
N LEU A 904 -27.70 21.33 25.16
CA LEU A 904 -26.71 22.24 25.74
C LEU A 904 -26.67 23.58 24.99
N PHE A 905 -26.87 23.58 23.68
CA PHE A 905 -26.99 24.81 22.89
C PHE A 905 -28.17 25.66 23.36
N THR A 906 -29.32 25.04 23.59
CA THR A 906 -30.52 25.74 24.11
C THR A 906 -30.25 26.36 25.49
N LYS A 907 -29.53 25.66 26.36
CA LYS A 907 -29.17 26.16 27.70
C LYS A 907 -28.33 27.44 27.63
N HIS A 908 -27.27 27.44 26.82
CA HIS A 908 -26.41 28.63 26.69
C HIS A 908 -27.10 29.77 25.96
N THR A 909 -27.96 29.45 24.98
CA THR A 909 -28.77 30.45 24.27
C THR A 909 -29.72 31.17 25.23
N ALA A 910 -30.39 30.45 26.14
CA ALA A 910 -31.25 31.07 27.15
C ALA A 910 -30.47 32.01 28.09
N LYS A 911 -29.24 31.66 28.48
CA LYS A 911 -28.36 32.58 29.24
C LYS A 911 -27.98 33.81 28.42
N PHE A 912 -27.67 33.62 27.15
CA PHE A 912 -27.34 34.71 26.23
C PHE A 912 -28.54 35.68 26.05
N ASP A 913 -29.75 35.16 25.89
CA ASP A 913 -30.97 35.97 25.75
C ASP A 913 -31.18 36.88 26.96
N VAL A 914 -30.95 36.38 28.18
CA VAL A 914 -31.02 37.18 29.41
C VAL A 914 -29.99 38.32 29.41
N LEU A 915 -28.76 38.05 28.97
CA LEU A 915 -27.70 39.06 28.91
C LEU A 915 -28.00 40.12 27.84
N ILE A 916 -28.47 39.72 26.66
CA ILE A 916 -28.86 40.64 25.60
C ILE A 916 -30.08 41.47 25.99
N GLU A 917 -31.06 40.89 26.68
CA GLU A 917 -32.21 41.64 27.17
C GLU A 917 -31.79 42.72 28.18
N ARG A 918 -30.83 42.41 29.06
CA ARG A 918 -30.26 43.38 29.98
C ARG A 918 -29.50 44.48 29.26
N LEU A 919 -28.69 44.14 28.26
CA LEU A 919 -27.99 45.11 27.40
C LEU A 919 -28.99 46.06 26.73
N ARG A 920 -30.14 45.54 26.28
CA ARG A 920 -31.20 46.32 25.64
C ARG A 920 -31.91 47.29 26.59
N GLN A 921 -32.15 46.88 27.83
CA GLN A 921 -32.97 47.65 28.78
C GLN A 921 -32.18 48.67 29.61
N ASP A 922 -30.91 48.40 29.90
CA ASP A 922 -30.10 49.22 30.81
C ASP A 922 -29.37 50.34 30.05
N PRO A 923 -29.74 51.62 30.24
CA PRO A 923 -29.10 52.74 29.55
C PRO A 923 -27.61 52.88 29.86
N THR A 924 -27.15 52.37 31.02
CA THR A 924 -25.73 52.44 31.41
C THR A 924 -24.84 51.44 30.67
N LEU A 925 -25.43 50.50 29.91
CA LEU A 925 -24.71 49.53 29.09
C LEU A 925 -24.72 49.88 27.60
N GLN A 926 -25.45 50.92 27.18
CA GLN A 926 -25.63 51.29 25.77
C GLN A 926 -24.31 51.49 25.00
N PHE A 927 -23.25 51.93 25.68
CA PHE A 927 -21.93 52.11 25.05
C PHE A 927 -21.34 50.80 24.52
N LEU A 928 -21.75 49.64 25.04
CA LEU A 928 -21.28 48.33 24.59
C LEU A 928 -21.85 47.93 23.23
N ASP A 929 -22.99 48.50 22.79
CA ASP A 929 -23.61 48.15 21.52
C ASP A 929 -22.62 48.30 20.35
N ALA A 930 -21.96 49.47 20.29
CA ALA A 930 -20.94 49.77 19.28
C ALA A 930 -19.60 49.06 19.50
N GLN A 931 -19.31 48.57 20.71
CA GLN A 931 -18.08 47.83 21.00
C GLN A 931 -18.19 46.33 20.70
N ILE A 932 -19.38 45.77 20.90
CA ILE A 932 -19.70 44.35 20.68
C ILE A 932 -20.14 44.14 19.23
N TYR A 933 -20.90 45.08 18.66
CA TYR A 933 -21.36 45.07 17.28
C TYR A 933 -20.95 46.37 16.57
N PRO A 934 -19.72 46.44 16.02
CA PRO A 934 -19.22 47.68 15.43
C PRO A 934 -20.05 48.20 14.24
N GLN A 935 -20.83 47.34 13.59
CA GLN A 935 -21.75 47.71 12.51
C GLN A 935 -22.97 48.50 13.01
N TRP A 936 -23.22 48.53 14.33
CA TRP A 936 -24.31 49.28 14.94
C TRP A 936 -24.20 50.79 14.70
N ASP A 937 -22.97 51.32 14.70
CA ASP A 937 -22.71 52.73 14.39
C ASP A 937 -23.03 53.06 12.92
N VAL A 938 -22.85 52.11 12.00
CA VAL A 938 -23.18 52.26 10.57
C VAL A 938 -24.70 52.31 10.37
N LEU A 939 -25.47 51.58 11.16
CA LEU A 939 -26.94 51.55 11.08
C LEU A 939 -27.58 52.81 11.69
N THR A 940 -26.88 53.51 12.58
CA THR A 940 -27.46 54.58 13.42
C THR A 940 -26.93 55.98 13.14
N ARG A 941 -25.87 56.15 12.34
CA ARG A 941 -25.30 57.47 11.97
C ARG A 941 -24.94 57.57 10.48
N ALA A 942 -25.22 58.72 9.86
CA ALA A 942 -24.93 58.99 8.43
C ALA A 942 -23.43 59.22 8.11
N ASP A 943 -22.61 59.53 9.11
CA ASP A 943 -21.16 59.71 8.98
C ASP A 943 -20.43 58.66 9.84
N ALA A 944 -20.10 57.52 9.23
CA ALA A 944 -19.36 56.44 9.90
C ALA A 944 -17.94 56.93 10.28
N ARG A 945 -17.71 57.19 11.57
CA ARG A 945 -16.35 57.37 12.11
C ARG A 945 -15.69 55.99 12.26
N PRO A 946 -14.35 55.89 12.13
CA PRO A 946 -13.65 54.64 12.45
C PRO A 946 -13.94 54.23 13.89
N ILE A 947 -14.14 52.93 14.10
CA ILE A 947 -14.47 52.30 15.39
C ILE A 947 -13.29 52.52 16.35
N GLN A 948 -13.29 53.63 17.08
CA GLN A 948 -12.28 53.88 18.11
C GLN A 948 -12.70 53.13 19.36
N LEU A 949 -12.21 51.92 19.57
CA LEU A 949 -12.50 51.11 20.78
C LEU A 949 -12.04 51.87 22.04
N TRP A 950 -12.98 52.22 22.92
CA TRP A 950 -12.82 53.19 24.02
C TRP A 950 -13.36 52.65 25.35
N LEU A 951 -13.10 53.33 26.47
CA LEU A 951 -13.70 53.02 27.76
C LEU A 951 -14.65 54.15 28.18
N PRO A 952 -15.81 53.84 28.80
CA PRO A 952 -16.73 54.87 29.25
C PRO A 952 -16.10 55.77 30.33
N THR A 953 -16.53 57.03 30.37
CA THR A 953 -15.98 58.04 31.29
C THR A 953 -16.73 58.14 32.61
N THR A 954 -17.97 57.62 32.68
CA THR A 954 -18.76 57.67 33.91
C THR A 954 -18.52 56.42 34.77
N TYR A 955 -18.55 56.62 36.10
CA TYR A 955 -18.32 55.53 37.05
C TYR A 955 -19.38 54.42 36.94
N ASP A 956 -20.65 54.79 36.73
CA ASP A 956 -21.75 53.82 36.65
C ASP A 956 -21.66 52.95 35.39
N GLU A 957 -21.34 53.54 34.23
CA GLU A 957 -21.09 52.79 32.98
C GLU A 957 -19.87 51.87 33.11
N LEU A 958 -18.77 52.34 33.73
CA LEU A 958 -17.58 51.53 33.99
C LEU A 958 -17.89 50.34 34.91
N ARG A 959 -18.60 50.59 36.01
CA ARG A 959 -18.96 49.55 36.97
C ARG A 959 -19.92 48.52 36.36
N ASN A 960 -21.00 48.98 35.74
CA ASN A 960 -22.00 48.09 35.16
C ASN A 960 -21.42 47.33 33.95
N GLY A 961 -20.63 48.01 33.11
CA GLY A 961 -19.91 47.39 32.00
C GLY A 961 -18.92 46.32 32.46
N PHE A 962 -18.19 46.53 33.56
CA PHE A 962 -17.24 45.56 34.09
C PHE A 962 -17.95 44.27 34.54
N TYR A 963 -18.98 44.38 35.37
CA TYR A 963 -19.71 43.21 35.85
C TYR A 963 -20.47 42.50 34.73
N PHE A 964 -21.01 43.25 33.76
CA PHE A 964 -21.61 42.66 32.57
C PHE A 964 -20.59 41.87 31.74
N CYS A 965 -19.38 42.42 31.53
CA CYS A 965 -18.31 41.70 30.83
C CYS A 965 -17.84 40.45 31.61
N CYS A 966 -17.84 40.47 32.96
CA CYS A 966 -17.59 39.27 33.75
C CYS A 966 -18.64 38.17 33.49
N GLU A 967 -19.93 38.53 33.38
CA GLU A 967 -21.00 37.59 33.03
C GLU A 967 -20.83 37.03 31.60
N LEU A 968 -20.42 37.86 30.63
CA LEU A 968 -20.10 37.41 29.28
C LEU A 968 -18.92 36.42 29.28
N ILE A 969 -17.84 36.72 29.98
CA ILE A 969 -16.66 35.82 30.08
C ILE A 969 -17.04 34.52 30.80
N GLN A 970 -17.92 34.55 31.81
CA GLN A 970 -18.42 33.33 32.43
C GLN A 970 -19.23 32.48 31.44
N LEU A 971 -20.10 33.09 30.63
CA LEU A 971 -20.82 32.37 29.58
C LEU A 971 -19.86 31.78 28.53
N MET A 972 -18.77 32.50 28.21
CA MET A 972 -17.72 31.98 27.33
C MET A 972 -17.05 30.73 27.92
N GLU A 973 -16.73 30.70 29.22
CA GLU A 973 -16.13 29.53 29.87
C GLU A 973 -17.13 28.37 29.95
N ASP A 974 -18.38 28.64 30.33
CA ASP A 974 -19.45 27.64 30.40
C ASP A 974 -19.63 26.95 29.03
N ALA A 975 -19.73 27.73 27.96
CA ALA A 975 -19.84 27.20 26.60
C ALA A 975 -18.55 26.50 26.15
N TYR A 976 -17.38 27.01 26.51
CA TYR A 976 -16.11 26.36 26.21
C TYR A 976 -16.01 24.95 26.81
N LEU A 977 -16.45 24.78 28.06
CA LEU A 977 -16.43 23.50 28.75
C LEU A 977 -17.52 22.55 28.25
N GLU A 978 -18.77 23.03 28.18
CA GLU A 978 -19.92 22.18 27.86
C GLU A 978 -20.04 21.88 26.36
N LEU A 979 -19.60 22.79 25.48
CA LEU A 979 -19.56 22.57 24.03
C LEU A 979 -18.21 22.03 23.52
N CYS A 980 -17.31 21.64 24.42
CA CYS A 980 -15.98 21.08 24.09
C CYS A 980 -15.19 21.94 23.08
N LEU A 981 -15.21 23.28 23.22
CA LEU A 981 -14.59 24.18 22.24
C LEU A 981 -13.06 24.06 22.22
N ASP A 982 -12.44 23.34 23.15
CA ASP A 982 -11.02 22.99 23.09
C ASP A 982 -10.67 22.14 21.86
N SER A 983 -11.58 21.27 21.44
CA SER A 983 -11.44 20.27 20.38
C SER A 983 -12.41 20.51 19.23
N GLU A 984 -13.61 21.02 19.51
CA GLU A 984 -14.71 21.21 18.56
C GLU A 984 -14.95 22.69 18.15
N TYR A 985 -14.00 23.61 18.38
CA TYR A 985 -14.17 25.03 17.97
C TYR A 985 -14.41 25.22 16.47
N ALA A 986 -13.92 24.31 15.62
CA ALA A 986 -14.09 24.38 14.17
C ALA A 986 -15.35 23.65 13.68
N HIS A 987 -16.11 23.05 14.60
CA HIS A 987 -17.36 22.36 14.29
C HIS A 987 -18.39 23.34 13.72
N PRO A 988 -19.13 23.00 12.65
CA PRO A 988 -20.15 23.86 12.06
C PRO A 988 -21.17 24.40 13.08
N ASP A 989 -21.70 23.53 13.95
CA ASP A 989 -22.64 23.90 15.03
C ASP A 989 -22.08 24.95 16.00
N ASN A 990 -20.77 24.91 16.28
CA ASN A 990 -20.11 25.85 17.19
C ASN A 990 -19.70 27.17 16.53
N ARG A 991 -19.84 27.30 15.20
CA ARG A 991 -19.41 28.48 14.44
C ARG A 991 -20.08 29.76 14.93
N GLY A 992 -21.37 29.70 15.28
CA GLY A 992 -22.13 30.82 15.82
C GLY A 992 -21.51 31.36 17.12
N TRP A 993 -21.30 30.47 18.10
CA TRP A 993 -20.63 30.79 19.36
C TRP A 993 -19.22 31.34 19.16
N MET A 994 -18.42 30.71 18.30
CA MET A 994 -17.07 31.17 18.03
C MET A 994 -17.01 32.56 17.39
N ASN A 995 -17.94 32.88 16.49
CA ASN A 995 -18.02 34.21 15.90
C ASN A 995 -18.48 35.25 16.93
N LEU A 996 -19.46 34.89 17.76
CA LEU A 996 -19.94 35.74 18.86
C LEU A 996 -18.80 36.09 19.82
N PHE A 997 -18.02 35.10 20.26
CA PHE A 997 -16.88 35.31 21.16
C PHE A 997 -15.77 36.15 20.52
N LYS A 998 -15.53 36.02 19.21
CA LYS A 998 -14.58 36.88 18.49
C LYS A 998 -15.04 38.34 18.46
N HIS A 999 -16.33 38.59 18.23
CA HIS A 999 -16.88 39.93 18.29
C HIS A 999 -16.78 40.53 19.69
N TRP A 1000 -17.10 39.74 20.73
CA TRP A 1000 -16.95 40.14 22.12
C TRP A 1000 -15.50 40.48 22.47
N ALA A 1001 -14.55 39.70 21.97
CA ALA A 1001 -13.13 39.94 22.14
C ALA A 1001 -12.64 41.23 21.45
N TRP A 1002 -13.42 41.88 20.57
CA TRP A 1002 -13.07 43.19 20.06
C TRP A 1002 -13.37 44.33 21.03
N SER A 1003 -14.31 44.14 21.97
CA SER A 1003 -14.71 45.18 22.94
C SER A 1003 -13.55 45.62 23.83
N GLY A 1004 -13.30 46.92 23.88
CA GLY A 1004 -12.29 47.53 24.75
C GLY A 1004 -12.60 47.30 26.23
N MET A 1005 -13.89 47.35 26.59
CA MET A 1005 -14.36 47.05 27.94
C MET A 1005 -14.18 45.58 28.31
N LEU A 1006 -14.42 44.65 27.39
CA LEU A 1006 -14.25 43.22 27.64
C LEU A 1006 -12.78 42.82 27.74
N ARG A 1007 -11.91 43.35 26.88
CA ARG A 1007 -10.45 43.15 26.97
C ARG A 1007 -9.89 43.65 28.30
N THR A 1008 -10.35 44.82 28.73
CA THR A 1008 -10.00 45.40 30.02
C THR A 1008 -10.44 44.51 31.18
N THR A 1009 -11.71 44.08 31.15
CA THR A 1009 -12.27 43.17 32.15
C THR A 1009 -11.48 41.86 32.20
N TRP A 1010 -11.20 41.26 31.04
CA TRP A 1010 -10.38 40.05 30.92
C TRP A 1010 -9.00 40.23 31.51
N ALA A 1011 -8.31 41.34 31.24
CA ALA A 1011 -7.00 41.61 31.81
C ALA A 1011 -7.00 41.67 33.35
N MET A 1012 -8.12 42.09 33.96
CA MET A 1012 -8.29 42.14 35.42
C MET A 1012 -8.66 40.78 36.02
N CYS A 1013 -9.48 39.98 35.32
CA CYS A 1013 -10.05 38.75 35.88
C CYS A 1013 -9.48 37.44 35.30
N ALA A 1014 -8.66 37.44 34.25
CA ALA A 1014 -8.19 36.22 33.56
C ALA A 1014 -7.59 35.17 34.51
N SER A 1015 -6.94 35.60 35.60
CA SER A 1015 -6.36 34.71 36.62
C SER A 1015 -7.38 33.89 37.41
N THR A 1016 -8.66 34.25 37.38
CA THR A 1016 -9.74 33.50 38.05
C THR A 1016 -10.23 32.32 37.21
N TYR A 1017 -9.81 32.20 35.95
CA TYR A 1017 -10.25 31.18 35.00
C TYR A 1017 -9.19 30.09 34.76
N GLY A 1018 -9.60 28.93 34.25
CA GLY A 1018 -8.69 27.80 34.00
C GLY A 1018 -7.63 28.04 32.91
N ALA A 1019 -6.42 27.50 33.08
CA ALA A 1019 -5.30 27.72 32.14
C ALA A 1019 -5.58 27.27 30.69
N ARG A 1020 -6.39 26.23 30.50
CA ARG A 1020 -6.81 25.75 29.17
C ARG A 1020 -7.72 26.77 28.46
N PHE A 1021 -8.66 27.36 29.21
CA PHE A 1021 -9.54 28.42 28.69
C PHE A 1021 -8.76 29.70 28.40
N GLN A 1022 -7.82 30.09 29.25
CA GLN A 1022 -6.91 31.22 28.98
C GLN A 1022 -6.14 31.03 27.66
N THR A 1023 -5.60 29.83 27.44
CA THR A 1023 -4.88 29.48 26.19
C THR A 1023 -5.81 29.50 24.98
N PHE A 1024 -7.07 29.09 25.15
CA PHE A 1024 -8.09 29.15 24.12
C PHE A 1024 -8.43 30.61 23.74
N CYS A 1025 -8.70 31.48 24.72
CA CYS A 1025 -8.96 32.90 24.51
C CYS A 1025 -7.80 33.58 23.78
N ASP A 1026 -6.57 33.33 24.20
CA ASP A 1026 -5.36 33.86 23.58
C ASP A 1026 -5.20 33.37 22.12
N ARG A 1027 -5.22 32.06 21.89
CA ARG A 1027 -4.93 31.49 20.56
C ARG A 1027 -6.06 31.60 19.54
N ARG A 1028 -7.32 31.61 19.98
CA ARG A 1028 -8.49 31.50 19.08
C ARG A 1028 -9.31 32.78 18.97
N LEU A 1029 -9.27 33.63 19.99
CA LEU A 1029 -10.02 34.88 20.05
C LEU A 1029 -9.12 36.13 20.02
N ASP A 1030 -7.79 35.95 20.02
CA ASP A 1030 -6.82 37.05 20.17
C ASP A 1030 -7.08 37.89 21.43
N LEU A 1031 -7.54 37.21 22.49
CA LEU A 1031 -7.90 37.80 23.77
C LEU A 1031 -6.80 37.50 24.80
N GLY A 1032 -5.65 38.15 24.59
CA GLY A 1032 -4.53 38.16 25.53
C GLY A 1032 -4.76 39.10 26.72
N ILE A 1033 -3.97 38.93 27.78
CA ILE A 1033 -4.07 39.72 29.03
C ILE A 1033 -3.42 41.12 28.85
N GLY A 1034 -2.63 41.32 27.80
CA GLY A 1034 -1.97 42.59 27.45
C GLY A 1034 -0.44 42.52 27.50
N GLU A 1035 0.21 43.62 27.13
CA GLU A 1035 1.68 43.70 27.10
C GLU A 1035 2.22 44.15 28.47
N VAL A 1036 3.24 43.46 29.00
CA VAL A 1036 3.89 43.92 30.23
C VAL A 1036 4.68 45.20 29.94
N VAL A 1037 4.41 46.28 30.65
CA VAL A 1037 5.10 47.58 30.56
C VAL A 1037 5.64 47.95 31.94
N ILE A 1038 6.80 48.60 31.97
CA ILE A 1038 7.44 49.04 33.21
C ILE A 1038 7.51 50.55 33.19
N THR A 1039 6.92 51.18 34.21
CA THR A 1039 6.87 52.63 34.37
C THR A 1039 7.55 53.02 35.68
N GLU A 1040 8.24 54.15 35.71
CA GLU A 1040 8.83 54.67 36.94
C GLU A 1040 7.79 55.54 37.66
N ALA A 1041 7.56 55.29 38.94
CA ALA A 1041 6.67 56.12 39.75
C ALA A 1041 7.35 57.46 40.07
N THR A 1042 6.70 58.57 39.74
CA THR A 1042 7.22 59.93 39.98
C THR A 1042 6.36 60.65 41.02
N GLY A 1043 6.79 60.66 42.29
CA GLY A 1043 6.10 61.36 43.38
C GLY A 1043 6.33 60.73 44.76
N ALA A 1044 5.97 61.43 45.83
CA ALA A 1044 6.04 60.93 47.22
C ALA A 1044 4.87 59.99 47.59
N VAL A 1045 3.80 59.98 46.77
CA VAL A 1045 2.64 59.09 46.88
C VAL A 1045 2.52 58.36 45.55
N VAL A 1046 2.41 57.03 45.59
CA VAL A 1046 2.23 56.18 44.40
C VAL A 1046 0.79 55.63 44.45
N PRO A 1047 -0.19 56.32 43.85
CA PRO A 1047 -1.61 55.99 43.99
C PRO A 1047 -1.98 54.63 43.41
N GLU A 1048 -1.15 54.04 42.55
CA GLU A 1048 -1.36 52.72 41.94
C GLU A 1048 -1.00 51.54 42.85
N LEU A 1049 -0.40 51.81 44.02
CA LEU A 1049 -0.07 50.79 45.02
C LEU A 1049 -1.08 50.82 46.16
N ASN A 1050 -1.47 49.64 46.64
CA ASN A 1050 -2.40 49.54 47.77
C ASN A 1050 -1.71 49.88 49.11
N SER A 1051 -2.49 50.01 50.18
CA SER A 1051 -1.97 50.39 51.51
C SER A 1051 -0.88 49.44 52.01
N VAL A 1052 -1.01 48.14 51.78
CA VAL A 1052 -0.03 47.11 52.18
C VAL A 1052 1.26 47.22 51.36
N GLU A 1053 1.15 47.45 50.06
CA GLU A 1053 2.29 47.64 49.15
C GLU A 1053 3.07 48.91 49.50
N ILE A 1054 2.37 50.01 49.82
CA ILE A 1054 2.98 51.25 50.31
C ILE A 1054 3.64 51.04 51.67
N GLU A 1055 3.02 50.28 52.57
CA GLU A 1055 3.58 49.96 53.89
C GLU A 1055 4.87 49.15 53.77
N LEU A 1056 4.90 48.14 52.89
CA LEU A 1056 6.11 47.35 52.61
C LEU A 1056 7.26 48.20 52.09
N ILE A 1057 6.99 49.18 51.22
CA ILE A 1057 8.03 50.09 50.74
C ILE A 1057 8.65 50.88 51.89
N ARG A 1058 7.85 51.26 52.91
CA ARG A 1058 8.33 51.99 54.09
C ARG A 1058 9.21 51.13 55.00
N TYR A 1059 8.98 49.82 55.06
CA TYR A 1059 9.81 48.89 55.83
C TYR A 1059 11.14 48.53 55.16
N LEU A 1060 11.33 48.85 53.87
CA LEU A 1060 12.61 48.65 53.22
C LEU A 1060 13.67 49.60 53.80
N PRO A 1061 14.86 49.10 54.20
CA PRO A 1061 15.92 49.92 54.78
C PRO A 1061 16.32 51.02 53.81
N PRO A 1062 16.81 52.18 54.27
CA PRO A 1062 17.25 53.25 53.38
C PRO A 1062 18.37 52.76 52.44
N PRO A 1063 18.52 53.36 51.25
CA PRO A 1063 19.58 53.01 50.31
C PRO A 1063 20.96 53.06 50.99
N THR A 1064 21.84 52.11 50.66
CA THR A 1064 23.21 52.08 51.18
C THR A 1064 24.02 53.29 50.70
N ASN A 1065 25.07 53.67 51.44
CA ASN A 1065 25.89 54.86 51.12
C ASN A 1065 26.48 54.86 49.69
N GLU A 1066 26.55 53.72 49.01
CA GLU A 1066 27.02 53.59 47.62
C GLU A 1066 25.94 53.88 46.56
N ALA A 1067 24.65 53.93 46.94
CA ALA A 1067 23.52 54.05 46.02
C ALA A 1067 22.51 55.14 46.46
N PRO A 1068 22.81 56.43 46.32
CA PRO A 1068 22.02 57.51 46.94
C PRO A 1068 20.60 57.70 46.40
N VAL A 1069 20.14 56.94 45.38
CA VAL A 1069 18.83 57.12 44.74
C VAL A 1069 18.02 55.82 44.71
N ARG A 1070 16.90 55.79 45.46
CA ARG A 1070 15.87 54.75 45.38
C ARG A 1070 14.81 55.08 44.34
N ARG A 1071 14.52 54.14 43.45
CA ARG A 1071 13.53 54.26 42.36
C ARG A 1071 12.50 53.15 42.47
N ILE A 1072 11.23 53.49 42.28
CA ILE A 1072 10.14 52.52 42.28
C ILE A 1072 9.66 52.38 40.83
N PHE A 1073 9.66 51.16 40.33
CA PHE A 1073 9.09 50.84 39.04
C PHE A 1073 7.81 50.02 39.21
N LEU A 1074 6.73 50.48 38.61
CA LEU A 1074 5.47 49.76 38.54
C LEU A 1074 5.53 48.72 37.43
N LEU A 1075 5.08 47.50 37.73
CA LEU A 1075 4.89 46.44 36.77
C LEU A 1075 3.43 46.51 36.33
N GLN A 1076 3.20 46.94 35.09
CA GLN A 1076 1.86 47.22 34.59
C GLN A 1076 1.54 46.36 33.36
N MET A 1077 0.30 45.93 33.24
CA MET A 1077 -0.24 45.36 32.00
C MET A 1077 -0.81 46.51 31.19
N ALA A 1078 -0.23 46.78 30.04
CA ALA A 1078 -0.81 47.68 29.06
C ALA A 1078 -1.76 46.89 28.17
N VAL A 1079 -3.05 47.09 28.39
CA VAL A 1079 -4.09 46.60 27.48
C VAL A 1079 -4.19 47.63 26.36
N GLN A 1080 -3.74 47.25 25.17
CA GLN A 1080 -3.89 48.08 23.98
C GLN A 1080 -5.26 47.83 23.36
N ALA A 1081 -5.88 48.88 22.82
CA ALA A 1081 -6.96 48.69 21.85
C ALA A 1081 -6.39 47.93 20.63
N PRO A 1082 -7.16 47.03 19.99
CA PRO A 1082 -6.78 46.40 18.73
C PRO A 1082 -6.27 47.44 17.72
N PRO A 1083 -5.29 47.10 16.85
CA PRO A 1083 -4.80 48.04 15.85
C PRO A 1083 -5.93 48.53 14.95
N ASP A 1084 -5.95 49.85 14.69
CA ASP A 1084 -6.81 50.45 13.69
C ASP A 1084 -6.50 49.77 12.33
N ASP A 1085 -7.49 49.03 11.82
CA ASP A 1085 -7.54 48.35 10.52
C ASP A 1085 -7.04 46.87 10.47
N PRO A 1086 -7.96 45.88 10.37
CA PRO A 1086 -7.61 44.47 10.16
C PRO A 1086 -7.01 44.17 8.78
N THR A 1087 -6.92 45.15 7.87
CA THR A 1087 -6.31 44.99 6.53
C THR A 1087 -4.86 45.49 6.44
N ARG A 1088 -4.28 45.95 7.55
CA ARG A 1088 -2.95 46.54 7.57
C ARG A 1088 -1.84 45.48 7.44
N ASP A 1089 -1.03 45.62 6.39
CA ASP A 1089 0.18 44.83 6.13
C ASP A 1089 1.15 44.88 7.33
N THR A 1090 1.37 43.72 7.97
CA THR A 1090 2.20 43.56 9.18
C THR A 1090 3.69 43.76 8.93
N SER A 1091 4.11 43.96 7.67
CA SER A 1091 5.51 44.18 7.29
C SER A 1091 6.02 45.61 7.52
N ARG A 1092 5.15 46.58 7.88
CA ARG A 1092 5.55 47.96 8.20
C ARG A 1092 5.49 48.26 9.71
N PRO A 1093 6.55 48.84 10.31
CA PRO A 1093 6.54 49.19 11.72
C PRO A 1093 5.54 50.34 11.98
N PRO A 1094 4.83 50.33 13.12
CA PRO A 1094 3.86 51.36 13.45
C PRO A 1094 4.57 52.71 13.63
N THR A 1095 3.99 53.78 13.09
CA THR A 1095 4.43 55.16 13.34
C THR A 1095 4.10 55.55 14.79
N ASN A 1096 5.08 56.09 15.51
CA ASN A 1096 5.06 56.42 16.95
C ASN A 1096 3.93 57.37 17.45
N SER A 1097 3.02 57.85 16.60
CA SER A 1097 2.00 58.86 16.95
C SER A 1097 0.55 58.34 16.95
N ALA A 1098 0.32 57.02 16.88
CA ALA A 1098 -1.03 56.43 16.83
C ALA A 1098 -1.27 55.41 17.97
N ALA A 1099 -0.75 55.66 19.17
CA ALA A 1099 -1.10 54.85 20.35
C ALA A 1099 -2.43 55.36 20.91
N GLY A 1100 -3.53 54.63 20.65
CA GLY A 1100 -4.80 54.83 21.35
C GLY A 1100 -4.65 54.71 22.88
N PRO A 1101 -5.67 55.10 23.66
CA PRO A 1101 -5.59 55.09 25.12
C PRO A 1101 -5.28 53.68 25.64
N SER A 1102 -4.04 53.47 26.12
CA SER A 1102 -3.64 52.21 26.76
C SER A 1102 -4.06 52.23 28.23
N LEU A 1103 -4.97 51.36 28.64
CA LEU A 1103 -5.25 51.17 30.06
C LEU A 1103 -4.09 50.39 30.69
N ARG A 1104 -3.54 50.92 31.79
CA ARG A 1104 -2.42 50.31 32.50
C ARG A 1104 -2.88 49.78 33.85
N LEU A 1105 -2.77 48.47 34.03
CA LEU A 1105 -3.16 47.79 35.26
C LEU A 1105 -1.90 47.37 36.03
N THR A 1106 -1.68 47.96 37.20
CA THR A 1106 -0.54 47.62 38.04
C THR A 1106 -0.78 46.27 38.71
N PHE A 1107 0.10 45.30 38.44
CA PHE A 1107 0.03 43.94 38.99
C PHE A 1107 1.20 43.61 39.92
N GLY A 1108 2.12 44.56 40.08
CA GLY A 1108 3.28 44.43 40.94
C GLY A 1108 4.16 45.68 40.88
N PHE A 1109 5.24 45.66 41.64
CA PHE A 1109 6.23 46.72 41.62
C PHE A 1109 7.62 46.17 41.95
N THR A 1110 8.64 46.93 41.60
CA THR A 1110 10.01 46.66 42.00
C THR A 1110 10.67 47.93 42.50
N VAL A 1111 11.52 47.76 43.51
CA VAL A 1111 12.34 48.83 44.08
C VAL A 1111 13.77 48.60 43.65
N VAL A 1112 14.38 49.63 43.09
CA VAL A 1112 15.73 49.60 42.55
C VAL A 1112 16.54 50.75 43.16
N ASP A 1113 17.67 50.42 43.77
CA ASP A 1113 18.61 51.41 44.30
C ASP A 1113 19.76 51.60 43.29
N SER A 1114 20.14 52.85 43.00
CA SER A 1114 21.21 53.17 42.03
C SER A 1114 22.15 54.27 42.52
N ALA A 1115 23.40 54.21 42.06
CA ALA A 1115 24.43 55.22 42.31
C ALA A 1115 24.04 56.60 41.78
N GLN A 1116 23.43 56.64 40.58
CA GLN A 1116 22.94 57.86 39.92
C GLN A 1116 21.73 57.53 39.04
N ARG A 1117 20.88 58.53 38.77
CA ARG A 1117 19.65 58.35 37.96
C ARG A 1117 19.90 57.79 36.55
N SER A 1118 21.09 58.01 35.99
CA SER A 1118 21.55 57.57 34.67
C SER A 1118 22.27 56.21 34.66
N GLN A 1119 22.60 55.64 35.83
CA GLN A 1119 23.32 54.36 35.94
C GLN A 1119 22.39 53.18 36.26
N PRO A 1120 22.74 51.95 35.83
CA PRO A 1120 21.97 50.76 36.16
C PRO A 1120 22.00 50.48 37.67
N GLY A 1121 20.82 50.27 38.25
CA GLY A 1121 20.66 50.01 39.69
C GLY A 1121 20.60 48.53 40.07
N LYS A 1122 20.55 48.26 41.38
CA LYS A 1122 20.36 46.94 41.98
C LYS A 1122 18.90 46.75 42.38
N ILE A 1123 18.31 45.58 42.08
CA ILE A 1123 16.93 45.26 42.48
C ILE A 1123 16.93 44.88 43.96
N VAL A 1124 16.27 45.71 44.77
CA VAL A 1124 16.21 45.56 46.24
C VAL A 1124 14.95 44.81 46.66
N TYR A 1125 13.85 45.01 45.93
CA TYR A 1125 12.59 44.33 46.18
C TYR A 1125 11.83 44.13 44.87
N PHE A 1126 11.18 42.99 44.72
CA PHE A 1126 10.37 42.67 43.55
C PHE A 1126 9.14 41.90 44.02
N ARG A 1127 7.96 42.51 43.84
CA ARG A 1127 6.67 41.91 44.19
C ARG A 1127 5.77 41.85 42.98
N VAL A 1128 5.15 40.69 42.82
CA VAL A 1128 4.02 40.47 41.92
C VAL A 1128 2.91 39.86 42.76
N GLN A 1129 1.69 40.32 42.54
CA GLN A 1129 0.52 39.80 43.25
C GLN A 1129 0.41 38.28 43.09
N ASP A 1130 0.14 37.57 44.19
CA ASP A 1130 0.32 36.11 44.28
C ASP A 1130 -0.55 35.33 43.28
N HIS A 1131 -1.76 35.81 43.03
CA HIS A 1131 -2.70 35.23 42.07
C HIS A 1131 -2.24 35.38 40.60
N LEU A 1132 -1.35 36.34 40.31
CA LEU A 1132 -0.80 36.60 38.96
C LEU A 1132 0.58 35.97 38.74
N ARG A 1133 1.27 35.52 39.80
CA ARG A 1133 2.60 34.88 39.69
C ARG A 1133 2.58 33.62 38.82
N LYS A 1134 1.50 32.83 38.89
CA LYS A 1134 1.36 31.57 38.15
C LYS A 1134 1.11 31.76 36.65
N MET A 1135 0.81 32.98 36.19
CA MET A 1135 0.57 33.31 34.78
C MET A 1135 1.85 33.67 34.01
N GLY A 1136 3.03 33.55 34.62
CA GLY A 1136 4.31 33.87 33.98
C GLY A 1136 4.62 35.37 33.85
N LEU A 1137 3.71 36.26 34.26
CA LEU A 1137 3.86 37.73 34.20
C LEU A 1137 5.08 38.22 34.98
N ALA A 1138 5.40 37.61 36.11
CA ALA A 1138 6.59 37.93 36.90
C ALA A 1138 7.89 37.71 36.11
N ARG A 1139 7.95 36.62 35.31
CA ARG A 1139 9.12 36.30 34.46
C ARG A 1139 9.26 37.30 33.32
N LEU A 1140 8.15 37.64 32.64
CA LEU A 1140 8.12 38.62 31.55
C LEU A 1140 8.51 40.03 32.03
N ALA A 1141 7.98 40.45 33.19
CA ALA A 1141 8.31 41.72 33.82
C ALA A 1141 9.79 41.80 34.19
N LEU A 1142 10.35 40.75 34.79
CA LEU A 1142 11.76 40.67 35.13
C LEU A 1142 12.64 40.70 33.87
N GLY A 1143 12.28 39.96 32.81
CA GLY A 1143 12.98 40.01 31.53
C GLY A 1143 13.00 41.42 30.93
N LYS A 1144 11.86 42.11 30.90
CA LYS A 1144 11.77 43.49 30.40
C LYS A 1144 12.53 44.50 31.27
N LEU A 1145 12.57 44.32 32.59
CA LEU A 1145 13.37 45.15 33.50
C LEU A 1145 14.86 45.04 33.16
N LEU A 1146 15.35 43.82 32.94
CA LEU A 1146 16.75 43.54 32.62
C LEU A 1146 17.15 44.05 31.22
N THR A 1147 16.24 44.07 30.24
CA THR A 1147 16.55 44.55 28.88
C THR A 1147 16.36 46.05 28.70
N THR A 1148 15.31 46.64 29.27
CA THR A 1148 14.89 48.02 28.97
C THR A 1148 15.58 49.07 29.84
N LYS A 1149 16.10 48.68 31.03
CA LYS A 1149 16.66 49.61 32.02
C LYS A 1149 18.11 49.31 32.42
N GLY A 1150 18.78 48.40 31.70
CA GLY A 1150 20.23 48.15 31.82
C GLY A 1150 20.70 47.47 33.12
N LEU A 1151 19.79 46.93 33.93
CA LEU A 1151 20.10 46.34 35.24
C LEU A 1151 21.00 45.09 35.09
N THR A 1152 22.11 45.01 35.86
CA THR A 1152 23.11 43.93 35.79
C THR A 1152 22.84 42.79 36.78
N LEU A 1153 23.20 41.56 36.39
CA LEU A 1153 22.87 40.29 37.07
C LEU A 1153 23.45 40.12 38.49
N ASP A 1154 24.49 40.87 38.88
CA ASP A 1154 25.22 40.71 40.15
C ASP A 1154 24.66 41.54 41.33
N GLY A 1155 23.46 42.11 41.18
CA GLY A 1155 22.89 43.10 42.10
C GLY A 1155 21.57 42.71 42.76
N VAL A 1156 21.46 41.50 43.32
CA VAL A 1156 20.28 41.10 44.13
C VAL A 1156 20.72 40.81 45.56
N GLU A 1157 20.55 41.78 46.46
CA GLU A 1157 20.72 41.57 47.89
C GLU A 1157 19.36 41.34 48.55
N PRO A 1158 19.15 40.20 49.23
CA PRO A 1158 17.93 39.96 49.97
C PRO A 1158 17.88 40.90 51.17
N VAL A 1159 16.89 41.80 51.19
CA VAL A 1159 16.64 42.65 52.35
C VAL A 1159 15.89 41.85 53.42
N THR A 1160 16.44 41.81 54.63
CA THR A 1160 15.76 41.27 55.82
C THR A 1160 14.79 42.32 56.36
N MET A 1161 13.48 42.05 56.28
CA MET A 1161 12.43 42.94 56.81
C MET A 1161 12.23 42.70 58.33
N PRO A 1162 11.77 43.71 59.09
CA PRO A 1162 11.41 43.54 60.51
C PRO A 1162 10.31 42.49 60.73
N THR A 1163 10.40 41.67 61.78
CA THR A 1163 9.46 40.57 62.09
C THR A 1163 8.01 40.99 62.37
N ASP A 1164 7.80 42.29 62.57
CA ASP A 1164 6.56 42.99 62.91
C ASP A 1164 5.80 43.53 61.68
N ALA A 1165 6.36 43.42 60.47
CA ALA A 1165 5.63 43.68 59.24
C ALA A 1165 4.60 42.55 58.96
N SER A 1166 3.37 42.92 58.61
CA SER A 1166 2.25 41.97 58.43
C SER A 1166 2.42 40.97 57.27
N GLU A 1167 3.40 41.17 56.38
CA GLU A 1167 3.81 40.26 55.30
C GLU A 1167 5.35 40.24 55.14
N VAL A 1168 6.08 39.63 56.08
CA VAL A 1168 7.53 39.39 55.90
C VAL A 1168 7.76 38.28 54.85
N PRO A 1169 8.61 38.49 53.83
CA PRO A 1169 9.00 37.43 52.90
C PRO A 1169 9.60 36.25 53.68
N ARG A 1170 9.06 35.04 53.51
CA ARG A 1170 9.65 33.84 54.13
C ARG A 1170 10.91 33.44 53.35
N ASP A 1171 11.83 32.69 53.97
CA ASP A 1171 13.02 32.15 53.29
C ASP A 1171 12.68 31.39 51.99
N GLU A 1172 11.48 30.81 51.93
CA GLU A 1172 10.95 30.11 50.77
C GLU A 1172 10.60 31.05 49.59
N ASP A 1173 10.15 32.27 49.86
CA ASP A 1173 9.89 33.31 48.87
C ASP A 1173 11.21 33.78 48.24
N LEU A 1174 12.27 33.88 49.05
CA LEU A 1174 13.62 34.18 48.58
C LEU A 1174 14.15 33.10 47.62
N ARG A 1175 13.93 31.82 47.96
CA ARG A 1175 14.29 30.69 47.10
C ARG A 1175 13.50 30.69 45.80
N HIS A 1176 12.22 31.07 45.81
CA HIS A 1176 11.41 31.22 44.60
C HIS A 1176 11.88 32.38 43.73
N PHE A 1177 12.20 33.53 44.32
CA PHE A 1177 12.72 34.69 43.60
C PHE A 1177 14.06 34.37 42.92
N LYS A 1178 14.99 33.72 43.63
CA LYS A 1178 16.25 33.23 43.05
C LYS A 1178 16.04 32.25 41.90
N ARG A 1179 15.08 31.31 42.03
CA ARG A 1179 14.72 30.38 40.94
C ARG A 1179 14.13 31.08 39.71
N LEU A 1180 13.26 32.06 39.92
CA LEU A 1180 12.68 32.90 38.85
C LEU A 1180 13.79 33.66 38.10
N PHE A 1181 14.76 34.20 38.83
CA PHE A 1181 15.91 34.91 38.29
C PHE A 1181 16.84 34.01 37.47
N GLU A 1182 17.21 32.83 38.00
CA GLU A 1182 18.00 31.83 37.27
C GLU A 1182 17.28 31.34 36.00
N SER A 1183 15.94 31.18 36.06
CA SER A 1183 15.15 30.81 34.89
C SER A 1183 15.13 31.89 33.81
N ALA A 1184 15.02 33.17 34.17
CA ALA A 1184 15.09 34.28 33.22
C ALA A 1184 16.50 34.43 32.61
N LYS A 1185 17.54 34.02 33.33
CA LYS A 1185 18.95 34.04 32.88
C LYS A 1185 19.27 33.00 31.81
N ARG A 1186 18.68 31.80 31.87
CA ARG A 1186 18.96 30.68 30.93
C ARG A 1186 18.40 30.88 29.50
N GLU A 1187 17.48 31.82 29.32
CA GLU A 1187 16.75 32.06 28.06
C GLU A 1187 17.35 33.20 27.22
N LYS A 1188 18.25 34.00 27.84
CA LYS A 1188 19.22 34.85 27.14
C LYS A 1188 20.45 34.03 26.80
#